data_AF-A0A1V0TR33-F1
#
_entry.id   AF-A0A1V0TR33-F1
#
_cell.length_a   1.000
_cell.length_b   1.000
_cell.length_c   1.000
_cell.angle_alpha   90.00
_cell.angle_beta   90.00
_cell.angle_gamma   90.00
#
_symmetry.space_group_name_H-M   'P 1'
#
loop_
_entity.id
_entity.type
_entity.pdbx_description
1 polymer ?
#
loop_
_entity_poly.entity_id
_entity_poly.type
_entity_poly.pdbx_seq_one_letter_code
_entity_poly.pdbx_strand_id
1 'polypeptide(L)'
;MTSSSSTALRLALQLAGPAAGDALAERLRPQVVAAVGERFHLPAEVVEALTARGEHGLRQAMTEDVAEFLERALGTGDPEIAHLLYVREKRRTPGFLSAILAAADPADGRWYAPDGLVPTVLETTAGLALEPALRAPFPELVAHAVLQLGRELPSAVVLDACRRLAAAGGPAEIEKLAKSIEETPDELAHKGLAGLLRIAAAAPDPVAALQDRRPSAAWTDPAHAHALLQVRLGERHVSQPAGLGPEAIREEHERRPFGPTPMDDGRWQRDTRDCLVRWESCPDDVIAEYHRVAPFSACNIAARLPFEVLIEPGASTERIAVPEVIGRGLRAGWFPAHRVLREVGPARETLAALPYDHEPTRRAVAELVAPLGTDPVNWLTFYARTGTARGTAAELVAEAAAPDSPAKRTTTWPRPLAAVFPATAPRDARKVFLRVLRCAPEAVQIAVVPHLDARAVQHFLVYGDPAPAVREAVVAAHGVPALVSYAAHRNLPAAALEFLLDLDEPAVDAHLFAYCHIDQRERERMLAGRLRGGGTRAAVPDDLLDALDEVNLAHYRAWLIAGLESGDLGVARKVVGRLKLQLPAARLRLLIAVWERGGPDAVRDILAMNRLPVTLRRQTEKLLDAPDGLARLRDRLAAEETPVELAAHRSDRLEAEGIPIPWPAMADALRAGALPEGAAAHLARHPDCPRDIQLEALRSTRAPAFRNDSNGDAWVRRGLASGALTVEDILAHAAPARAALNHLLLATSSSSPDGDGRAVGALITALTDEHLDGDVEAWAVCLQLLPTFAGTLPELISTAGAVARG
;
A
#
# COMPACT_ATOMS: atom_id res chain seq x y z
N MET A 1 -7.38 -7.05 -31.45
CA MET A 1 -6.11 -7.66 -31.01
C MET A 1 -6.18 -7.89 -29.50
N THR A 2 -5.50 -8.91 -28.95
CA THR A 2 -5.41 -9.04 -27.48
C THR A 2 -4.31 -8.11 -26.95
N SER A 3 -4.40 -7.64 -25.70
CA SER A 3 -3.35 -6.79 -25.09
C SER A 3 -1.95 -7.42 -25.16
N SER A 4 -1.85 -8.76 -25.11
CA SER A 4 -0.60 -9.52 -25.27
C SER A 4 0.00 -9.41 -26.69
N SER A 5 -0.84 -9.29 -27.72
CA SER A 5 -0.40 -9.11 -29.11
C SER A 5 0.18 -7.72 -29.38
N SER A 6 -0.38 -6.66 -28.76
CA SER A 6 0.16 -5.30 -28.87
C SER A 6 1.52 -5.17 -28.17
N THR A 7 1.69 -5.84 -27.02
CA THR A 7 2.98 -5.87 -26.31
C THR A 7 4.06 -6.64 -27.07
N ALA A 8 3.72 -7.80 -27.65
CA ALA A 8 4.65 -8.58 -28.48
C ALA A 8 5.08 -7.80 -29.74
N LEU A 9 4.12 -7.12 -30.40
CA LEU A 9 4.40 -6.25 -31.55
C LEU A 9 5.34 -5.09 -31.18
N ARG A 10 5.12 -4.43 -30.04
CA ARG A 10 6.01 -3.37 -29.56
C ARG A 10 7.43 -3.88 -29.31
N LEU A 11 7.58 -5.03 -28.66
CA LEU A 11 8.89 -5.64 -28.42
C LEU A 11 9.60 -5.97 -29.72
N ALA A 12 8.89 -6.57 -30.69
CA ALA A 12 9.46 -6.87 -32.01
C ALA A 12 9.99 -5.61 -32.71
N LEU A 13 9.23 -4.50 -32.67
CA LEU A 13 9.65 -3.21 -33.23
C LEU A 13 10.82 -2.54 -32.48
N GLN A 14 10.99 -2.83 -31.19
CA GLN A 14 12.13 -2.34 -30.39
C GLN A 14 13.40 -3.15 -30.62
N LEU A 15 13.27 -4.46 -30.85
CA LEU A 15 14.37 -5.39 -31.02
C LEU A 15 14.88 -5.45 -32.45
N ALA A 16 14.00 -5.28 -33.44
CA ALA A 16 14.42 -5.14 -34.83
C ALA A 16 15.29 -3.88 -34.99
N GLY A 17 16.44 -4.01 -35.66
CA GLY A 17 17.28 -2.86 -36.01
C GLY A 17 16.47 -1.78 -36.75
N PRO A 18 16.84 -0.49 -36.68
CA PRO A 18 15.98 0.62 -37.13
C PRO A 18 15.31 0.39 -38.49
N ALA A 19 16.11 0.10 -39.53
CA ALA A 19 15.61 -0.13 -40.89
C ALA A 19 14.62 -1.31 -41.00
N ALA A 20 14.89 -2.41 -40.29
CA ALA A 20 14.04 -3.59 -40.30
C ALA A 20 12.77 -3.38 -39.48
N GLY A 21 12.87 -2.66 -38.35
CA GLY A 21 11.72 -2.26 -37.56
C GLY A 21 10.79 -1.34 -38.33
N ASP A 22 11.31 -0.42 -39.14
CA ASP A 22 10.49 0.45 -39.98
C ASP A 22 9.80 -0.34 -41.10
N ALA A 23 10.53 -1.20 -41.80
CA ALA A 23 9.95 -2.05 -42.83
C ALA A 23 8.93 -3.06 -42.25
N LEU A 24 9.14 -3.55 -41.02
CA LEU A 24 8.18 -4.36 -40.28
C LEU A 24 6.94 -3.56 -39.86
N ALA A 25 7.12 -2.33 -39.40
CA ALA A 25 6.01 -1.43 -39.06
C ALA A 25 5.13 -1.16 -40.29
N GLU A 26 5.75 -0.98 -41.46
CA GLU A 26 5.07 -0.82 -42.74
C GLU A 26 4.35 -2.11 -43.18
N ARG A 27 5.02 -3.25 -43.08
CA ARG A 27 4.46 -4.56 -43.42
C ARG A 27 3.21 -4.90 -42.59
N LEU A 28 3.21 -4.48 -41.33
CA LEU A 28 2.14 -4.68 -40.34
C LEU A 28 1.37 -3.38 -40.03
N ARG A 29 1.33 -2.43 -40.99
CA ARG A 29 0.75 -1.10 -40.81
C ARG A 29 -0.63 -1.11 -40.15
N PRO A 30 -1.62 -1.93 -40.57
CA PRO A 30 -2.93 -1.96 -39.91
C PRO A 30 -2.88 -2.34 -38.42
N GLN A 31 -2.00 -3.28 -38.05
CA GLN A 31 -1.85 -3.74 -36.67
C GLN A 31 -1.09 -2.71 -35.82
N VAL A 32 -0.09 -2.06 -36.39
CA VAL A 32 0.69 -1.01 -35.72
C VAL A 32 -0.16 0.24 -35.50
N VAL A 33 -0.87 0.71 -36.52
CA VAL A 33 -1.79 1.86 -36.41
C VAL A 33 -2.88 1.58 -35.37
N ALA A 34 -3.46 0.38 -35.36
CA ALA A 34 -4.44 0.00 -34.34
C ALA A 34 -3.83 -0.02 -32.92
N ALA A 35 -2.60 -0.51 -32.76
CA ALA A 35 -1.93 -0.57 -31.46
C ALA A 35 -1.53 0.83 -30.95
N VAL A 36 -1.03 1.72 -31.81
CA VAL A 36 -0.76 3.14 -31.51
C VAL A 36 -2.06 3.85 -31.19
N GLY A 37 -3.10 3.65 -32.00
CA GLY A 37 -4.44 4.19 -31.78
C GLY A 37 -5.03 3.76 -30.45
N GLU A 38 -4.88 2.50 -30.04
CA GLU A 38 -5.31 2.02 -28.72
C GLU A 38 -4.49 2.65 -27.59
N ARG A 39 -3.16 2.78 -27.76
CA ARG A 39 -2.24 3.34 -26.77
C ARG A 39 -2.46 4.83 -26.50
N PHE A 40 -2.73 5.61 -27.54
CA PHE A 40 -2.93 7.06 -27.45
C PHE A 40 -4.40 7.47 -27.57
N HIS A 41 -5.29 6.49 -27.70
CA HIS A 41 -6.70 6.63 -28.02
C HIS A 41 -7.02 7.34 -29.35
N LEU A 42 -6.02 7.61 -30.20
CA LEU A 42 -6.19 8.40 -31.43
C LEU A 42 -6.90 7.61 -32.54
N PRO A 43 -7.73 8.28 -33.38
CA PRO A 43 -8.23 7.70 -34.62
C PRO A 43 -7.08 7.26 -35.54
N ALA A 44 -7.33 6.24 -36.37
CA ALA A 44 -6.31 5.70 -37.27
C ALA A 44 -5.78 6.76 -38.25
N GLU A 45 -6.67 7.63 -38.76
CA GLU A 45 -6.32 8.69 -39.71
C GLU A 45 -5.31 9.69 -39.11
N VAL A 46 -5.45 9.97 -37.82
CA VAL A 46 -4.60 10.93 -37.08
C VAL A 46 -3.25 10.30 -36.74
N VAL A 47 -3.24 9.02 -36.37
CA VAL A 47 -2.00 8.25 -36.20
C VAL A 47 -1.23 8.23 -37.52
N GLU A 48 -1.90 7.97 -38.63
CA GLU A 48 -1.27 7.98 -39.95
C GLU A 48 -0.74 9.36 -40.32
N ALA A 49 -1.50 10.43 -40.10
CA ALA A 49 -1.04 11.80 -40.37
C ALA A 49 0.19 12.20 -39.53
N LEU A 50 0.21 11.85 -38.25
CA LEU A 50 1.32 12.15 -37.33
C LEU A 50 2.57 11.35 -37.66
N THR A 51 2.41 10.11 -38.12
CA THR A 51 3.52 9.21 -38.41
C THR A 51 4.02 9.33 -39.86
N ALA A 52 3.20 9.81 -40.80
CA ALA A 52 3.61 10.04 -42.19
C ALA A 52 4.64 11.18 -42.36
N ARG A 53 4.74 12.09 -41.38
CA ARG A 53 5.68 13.24 -41.42
C ARG A 53 7.12 12.87 -41.02
N GLY A 54 7.35 11.67 -40.49
CA GLY A 54 8.67 11.18 -40.10
C GLY A 54 9.04 9.93 -40.88
N GLU A 55 10.29 9.84 -41.33
CA GLU A 55 10.84 8.69 -42.07
C GLU A 55 10.70 7.36 -41.30
N HIS A 56 10.49 7.42 -39.98
CA HIS A 56 10.37 6.29 -39.04
C HIS A 56 9.11 6.36 -38.14
N GLY A 57 8.07 7.08 -38.56
CA GLY A 57 7.03 7.55 -37.65
C GLY A 57 6.19 6.46 -36.96
N LEU A 58 5.84 5.37 -37.66
CA LEU A 58 5.01 4.29 -37.09
C LEU A 58 5.76 3.48 -36.02
N ARG A 59 7.04 3.17 -36.28
CA ARG A 59 7.90 2.49 -35.31
C ARG A 59 8.13 3.39 -34.10
N GLN A 60 8.51 4.64 -34.33
CA GLN A 60 8.77 5.61 -33.28
C GLN A 60 7.56 5.78 -32.34
N ALA A 61 6.35 5.94 -32.89
CA ALA A 61 5.10 6.04 -32.12
C ALA A 61 4.83 4.83 -31.22
N MET A 62 5.20 3.62 -31.64
CA MET A 62 5.06 2.43 -30.81
C MET A 62 6.11 2.34 -29.70
N THR A 63 7.33 2.81 -29.94
CA THR A 63 8.47 2.59 -29.05
C THR A 63 8.75 3.72 -28.09
N GLU A 64 8.37 4.95 -28.42
CA GLU A 64 8.70 6.15 -27.65
C GLU A 64 7.89 6.35 -26.37
N ASP A 65 8.34 7.30 -25.55
CA ASP A 65 7.60 7.74 -24.38
C ASP A 65 6.32 8.49 -24.79
N VAL A 66 5.28 8.37 -23.96
CA VAL A 66 4.00 9.00 -24.25
C VAL A 66 4.11 10.52 -24.29
N ALA A 67 4.94 11.13 -23.43
CA ALA A 67 5.15 12.57 -23.42
C ALA A 67 5.86 13.05 -24.69
N GLU A 68 6.90 12.34 -25.14
CA GLU A 68 7.67 12.70 -26.34
C GLU A 68 6.82 12.64 -27.63
N PHE A 69 5.98 11.61 -27.79
CA PHE A 69 5.04 11.54 -28.92
C PHE A 69 4.08 12.72 -28.93
N LEU A 70 3.55 13.07 -27.75
CA LEU A 70 2.61 14.17 -27.61
C LEU A 70 3.29 15.51 -27.90
N GLU A 71 4.49 15.77 -27.39
CA GLU A 71 5.25 16.99 -27.68
C GLU A 71 5.53 17.15 -29.18
N ARG A 72 5.86 16.06 -29.89
CA ARG A 72 6.02 16.10 -31.34
C ARG A 72 4.71 16.41 -32.05
N ALA A 73 3.61 15.81 -31.61
CA ALA A 73 2.28 16.10 -32.14
C ALA A 73 1.91 17.58 -31.94
N LEU A 74 2.24 18.16 -30.77
CA LEU A 74 2.08 19.59 -30.50
C LEU A 74 2.91 20.48 -31.42
N GLY A 75 4.19 20.13 -31.63
CA GLY A 75 5.12 20.89 -32.47
C GLY A 75 4.70 21.01 -33.94
N THR A 76 3.68 20.25 -34.38
CA THR A 76 3.13 20.38 -35.73
C THR A 76 2.31 21.64 -35.95
N GLY A 77 1.81 22.27 -34.88
CA GLY A 77 0.89 23.41 -34.97
C GLY A 77 -0.40 23.10 -35.75
N ASP A 78 -0.74 21.82 -35.94
CA ASP A 78 -1.85 21.41 -36.79
C ASP A 78 -3.21 21.57 -36.05
N PRO A 79 -4.15 22.37 -36.58
CA PRO A 79 -5.44 22.65 -35.94
C PRO A 79 -6.29 21.41 -35.62
N GLU A 80 -6.26 20.36 -36.45
CA GLU A 80 -7.06 19.14 -36.25
C GLU A 80 -6.49 18.28 -35.11
N ILE A 81 -5.17 18.13 -35.07
CA ILE A 81 -4.45 17.42 -34.01
C ILE A 81 -4.61 18.18 -32.69
N ALA A 82 -4.45 19.50 -32.72
CA ALA A 82 -4.65 20.37 -31.56
C ALA A 82 -6.07 20.25 -31.01
N HIS A 83 -7.10 20.29 -31.87
CA HIS A 83 -8.49 20.09 -31.46
C HIS A 83 -8.69 18.74 -30.75
N LEU A 84 -8.24 17.64 -31.35
CA LEU A 84 -8.37 16.29 -30.78
C LEU A 84 -7.65 16.13 -29.43
N LEU A 85 -6.47 16.73 -29.29
CA LEU A 85 -5.69 16.70 -28.06
C LEU A 85 -6.27 17.60 -26.96
N TYR A 86 -6.87 18.73 -27.33
CA TYR A 86 -7.45 19.70 -26.40
C TYR A 86 -8.81 19.23 -25.84
N VAL A 87 -9.67 18.65 -26.68
CA VAL A 87 -11.03 18.24 -26.30
C VAL A 87 -11.04 16.96 -25.45
N ARG A 88 -10.03 16.08 -25.56
CA ARG A 88 -10.03 14.78 -24.85
C ARG A 88 -9.59 14.89 -23.38
N GLU A 89 -10.54 14.57 -22.50
CA GLU A 89 -10.49 14.82 -21.04
C GLU A 89 -9.34 14.14 -20.29
N LYS A 90 -8.86 12.97 -20.73
CA LYS A 90 -7.94 12.12 -19.95
C LYS A 90 -6.49 12.63 -19.82
N ARG A 91 -6.10 13.72 -20.51
CA ARG A 91 -4.71 14.23 -20.54
C ARG A 91 -4.58 15.75 -20.39
N ARG A 92 -5.61 16.43 -19.86
CA ARG A 92 -5.64 17.89 -19.70
C ARG A 92 -4.76 18.37 -18.54
N THR A 93 -3.46 18.47 -18.74
CA THR A 93 -2.64 19.32 -17.87
C THR A 93 -2.61 20.75 -18.46
N PRO A 94 -2.72 21.81 -17.65
CA PRO A 94 -2.69 23.19 -18.15
C PRO A 94 -1.41 23.53 -18.90
N GLY A 95 -0.27 22.93 -18.49
CA GLY A 95 0.99 23.06 -19.23
C GLY A 95 0.91 22.48 -20.64
N PHE A 96 0.28 21.30 -20.79
CA PHE A 96 0.05 20.67 -22.09
C PHE A 96 -0.91 21.50 -22.96
N LEU A 97 -2.02 21.98 -22.41
CA LEU A 97 -2.97 22.84 -23.13
C LEU A 97 -2.37 24.20 -23.50
N SER A 98 -1.51 24.76 -22.64
CA SER A 98 -0.77 26.00 -22.94
C SER A 98 0.21 25.79 -24.09
N ALA A 99 0.86 24.64 -24.16
CA ALA A 99 1.74 24.30 -25.28
C ALA A 99 0.98 24.15 -26.60
N ILE A 100 -0.24 23.59 -26.59
CA ILE A 100 -1.13 23.56 -27.78
C ILE A 100 -1.36 24.98 -28.32
N LEU A 101 -1.81 25.89 -27.46
CA LEU A 101 -2.16 27.25 -27.89
C LEU A 101 -0.93 28.09 -28.24
N ALA A 102 0.21 27.86 -27.59
CA ALA A 102 1.46 28.55 -27.89
C ALA A 102 2.06 28.13 -29.25
N ALA A 103 1.82 26.90 -29.70
CA ALA A 103 2.24 26.41 -31.01
C ALA A 103 1.29 26.80 -32.16
N ALA A 104 0.17 27.45 -31.86
CA ALA A 104 -0.83 27.80 -32.85
C ALA A 104 -0.40 29.00 -33.71
N ASP A 105 -0.67 28.92 -35.01
CA ASP A 105 -0.55 30.04 -35.95
C ASP A 105 -1.94 30.67 -36.20
N PRO A 106 -2.22 31.87 -35.66
CA PRO A 106 -3.50 32.54 -35.86
C PRO A 106 -3.83 32.88 -37.32
N ALA A 107 -2.87 32.82 -38.24
CA ALA A 107 -3.13 33.05 -39.66
C ALA A 107 -3.79 31.84 -40.36
N ASP A 108 -3.75 30.63 -39.78
CA ASP A 108 -4.38 29.44 -40.35
C ASP A 108 -5.90 29.45 -40.09
N GLY A 109 -6.69 29.62 -41.16
CA GLY A 109 -8.14 29.69 -41.09
C GLY A 109 -8.82 28.42 -40.53
N ARG A 110 -8.14 27.26 -40.51
CA ARG A 110 -8.68 26.02 -39.95
C ARG A 110 -8.87 26.08 -38.42
N TRP A 111 -8.15 26.95 -37.71
CA TRP A 111 -8.42 27.22 -36.29
C TRP A 111 -9.83 27.77 -36.05
N TYR A 112 -10.36 28.51 -37.03
CA TYR A 112 -11.65 29.21 -37.00
C TYR A 112 -12.77 28.47 -37.75
N ALA A 113 -12.50 27.28 -38.30
CA ALA A 113 -13.53 26.46 -38.92
C ALA A 113 -14.67 26.15 -37.91
N PRO A 114 -15.91 25.86 -38.34
CA PRO A 114 -17.03 25.61 -37.43
C PRO A 114 -16.79 24.51 -36.38
N ASP A 115 -15.95 23.53 -36.70
CA ASP A 115 -15.48 22.43 -35.85
C ASP A 115 -14.01 22.61 -35.37
N GLY A 116 -13.44 23.79 -35.61
CA GLY A 116 -12.09 24.16 -35.21
C GLY A 116 -11.95 24.37 -33.71
N LEU A 117 -10.70 24.45 -33.23
CA LEU A 117 -10.42 24.62 -31.80
C LEU A 117 -10.93 25.96 -31.26
N VAL A 118 -10.84 27.07 -32.01
CA VAL A 118 -11.23 28.40 -31.50
C VAL A 118 -12.72 28.44 -31.15
N PRO A 119 -13.67 28.09 -32.05
CA PRO A 119 -15.09 28.01 -31.68
C PRO A 119 -15.36 27.04 -30.53
N THR A 120 -14.70 25.89 -30.52
CA THR A 120 -14.85 24.88 -29.45
C THR A 120 -14.47 25.43 -28.07
N VAL A 121 -13.39 26.22 -27.98
CA VAL A 121 -12.98 26.85 -26.72
C VAL A 121 -13.90 28.01 -26.35
N LEU A 122 -14.41 28.76 -27.33
CA LEU A 122 -15.41 29.83 -27.10
C LEU A 122 -16.75 29.29 -26.57
N GLU A 123 -17.10 28.04 -26.91
CA GLU A 123 -18.27 27.35 -26.34
C GLU A 123 -18.04 26.88 -24.89
N THR A 124 -16.80 26.85 -24.41
CA THR A 124 -16.47 26.46 -23.04
C THR A 124 -16.83 27.59 -22.08
N THR A 125 -17.80 27.35 -21.20
CA THR A 125 -18.34 28.37 -20.28
C THR A 125 -17.64 28.41 -18.92
N ALA A 126 -16.90 27.37 -18.53
CA ALA A 126 -16.15 27.32 -17.27
C ALA A 126 -15.09 26.21 -17.27
N GLY A 127 -14.11 26.30 -16.35
CA GLY A 127 -13.17 25.22 -16.03
C GLY A 127 -11.70 25.52 -16.35
N LEU A 128 -10.82 24.68 -15.82
CA LEU A 128 -9.36 24.82 -15.99
C LEU A 128 -8.87 24.69 -17.43
N ALA A 129 -9.69 24.12 -18.32
CA ALA A 129 -9.38 24.05 -19.74
C ALA A 129 -9.24 25.45 -20.37
N LEU A 130 -9.92 26.47 -19.83
CA LEU A 130 -9.91 27.82 -20.38
C LEU A 130 -8.73 28.69 -19.89
N GLU A 131 -8.05 28.30 -18.80
CA GLU A 131 -6.92 29.08 -18.28
C GLU A 131 -5.79 29.32 -19.31
N PRO A 132 -5.34 28.32 -20.09
CA PRO A 132 -4.36 28.52 -21.15
C PRO A 132 -4.72 29.62 -22.15
N ALA A 133 -6.01 29.85 -22.40
CA ALA A 133 -6.49 30.87 -23.32
C ALA A 133 -6.16 32.30 -22.87
N LEU A 134 -5.90 32.54 -21.57
CA LEU A 134 -5.40 33.83 -21.06
C LEU A 134 -4.04 34.23 -21.64
N ARG A 135 -3.31 33.27 -22.20
CA ARG A 135 -1.98 33.46 -22.80
C ARG A 135 -1.95 33.11 -24.29
N ALA A 136 -3.08 32.78 -24.89
CA ALA A 136 -3.17 32.36 -26.28
C ALA A 136 -2.87 33.51 -27.26
N PRO A 137 -2.43 33.20 -28.49
CA PRO A 137 -2.21 34.19 -29.52
C PRO A 137 -3.51 34.67 -30.20
N PHE A 138 -4.68 34.13 -29.81
CA PHE A 138 -6.00 34.45 -30.35
C PHE A 138 -6.70 35.51 -29.48
N PRO A 139 -6.90 36.76 -29.96
CA PRO A 139 -7.55 37.82 -29.20
C PRO A 139 -8.92 37.44 -28.64
N GLU A 140 -9.72 36.70 -29.41
CA GLU A 140 -11.07 36.28 -29.02
C GLU A 140 -11.04 35.29 -27.85
N LEU A 141 -10.07 34.37 -27.85
CA LEU A 141 -9.90 33.41 -26.75
C LEU A 141 -9.41 34.10 -25.47
N VAL A 142 -8.50 35.07 -25.58
CA VAL A 142 -8.03 35.86 -24.43
C VAL A 142 -9.18 36.67 -23.84
N ALA A 143 -9.96 37.36 -24.68
CA ALA A 143 -11.12 38.13 -24.24
C ALA A 143 -12.18 37.24 -23.58
N HIS A 144 -12.50 36.09 -24.19
CA HIS A 144 -13.43 35.11 -23.63
C HIS A 144 -12.94 34.57 -22.28
N ALA A 145 -11.66 34.18 -22.17
CA ALA A 145 -11.08 33.70 -20.92
C ALA A 145 -11.10 34.76 -19.82
N VAL A 146 -10.87 36.03 -20.13
CA VAL A 146 -10.99 37.13 -19.16
C VAL A 146 -12.44 37.28 -18.69
N LEU A 147 -13.43 37.17 -19.58
CA LEU A 147 -14.84 37.27 -19.21
C LEU A 147 -15.29 36.09 -18.34
N GLN A 148 -14.84 34.87 -18.62
CA GLN A 148 -15.25 33.69 -17.85
C GLN A 148 -14.46 33.50 -16.54
N LEU A 149 -13.14 33.76 -16.54
CA LEU A 149 -12.25 33.48 -15.40
C LEU A 149 -11.86 34.72 -14.61
N GLY A 150 -12.06 35.93 -15.13
CA GLY A 150 -11.55 37.17 -14.54
C GLY A 150 -12.00 37.39 -13.10
N ARG A 151 -13.22 36.94 -12.76
CA ARG A 151 -13.77 36.97 -11.41
C ARG A 151 -12.96 36.14 -10.41
N GLU A 152 -12.45 34.99 -10.84
CA GLU A 152 -11.68 34.04 -10.02
C GLU A 152 -10.20 34.43 -9.90
N LEU A 153 -9.75 35.42 -10.68
CA LEU A 153 -8.34 35.81 -10.79
C LEU A 153 -8.05 37.15 -10.11
N PRO A 154 -6.83 37.35 -9.57
CA PRO A 154 -6.39 38.63 -9.05
C PRO A 154 -6.23 39.66 -10.17
N SER A 155 -6.36 40.94 -9.84
CA SER A 155 -6.36 42.02 -10.83
C SER A 155 -5.06 42.08 -11.65
N ALA A 156 -3.91 41.73 -11.05
CA ALA A 156 -2.63 41.69 -11.75
C ALA A 156 -2.60 40.65 -12.88
N VAL A 157 -3.19 39.46 -12.66
CA VAL A 157 -3.26 38.38 -13.66
C VAL A 157 -4.21 38.77 -14.80
N VAL A 158 -5.35 39.37 -14.46
CA VAL A 158 -6.31 39.87 -15.45
C VAL A 158 -5.68 40.96 -16.33
N LEU A 159 -4.95 41.91 -15.72
CA LEU A 159 -4.25 42.96 -16.48
C LEU A 159 -3.12 42.39 -17.37
N ASP A 160 -2.42 41.33 -16.95
CA ASP A 160 -1.45 40.66 -17.81
C ASP A 160 -2.10 39.98 -19.02
N ALA A 161 -3.30 39.39 -18.86
CA ALA A 161 -4.08 38.87 -19.99
C ALA A 161 -4.55 40.02 -20.91
N CYS A 162 -5.05 41.13 -20.36
CA CYS A 162 -5.42 42.31 -21.13
C CYS A 162 -4.24 42.93 -21.89
N ARG A 163 -3.02 42.90 -21.33
CA ARG A 163 -1.81 43.32 -22.04
C ARG A 163 -1.51 42.44 -23.25
N ARG A 164 -1.72 41.13 -23.13
CA ARG A 164 -1.58 40.19 -24.26
C ARG A 164 -2.65 40.43 -25.32
N LEU A 165 -3.89 40.67 -24.89
CA LEU A 165 -4.97 41.06 -25.80
C LEU A 165 -4.61 42.33 -26.58
N ALA A 166 -4.07 43.34 -25.90
CA ALA A 166 -3.63 44.59 -26.54
C ALA A 166 -2.48 44.36 -27.54
N ALA A 167 -1.54 43.47 -27.20
CA ALA A 167 -0.42 43.13 -28.08
C ALA A 167 -0.85 42.34 -29.33
N ALA A 168 -1.86 41.46 -29.21
CA ALA A 168 -2.32 40.60 -30.30
C ALA A 168 -3.42 41.24 -31.17
N GLY A 169 -4.37 41.95 -30.56
CA GLY A 169 -5.57 42.50 -31.22
C GLY A 169 -5.63 44.03 -31.28
N GLY A 170 -4.71 44.75 -30.63
CA GLY A 170 -4.66 46.21 -30.63
C GLY A 170 -5.75 46.89 -29.78
N PRO A 171 -5.89 48.22 -29.88
CA PRO A 171 -6.79 49.02 -29.02
C PRO A 171 -8.28 48.72 -29.24
N ALA A 172 -8.69 48.30 -30.44
CA ALA A 172 -10.08 48.00 -30.76
C ALA A 172 -10.62 46.79 -29.97
N GLU A 173 -9.82 45.74 -29.80
CA GLU A 173 -10.21 44.57 -29.00
C GLU A 173 -10.25 44.89 -27.49
N ILE A 174 -9.40 45.80 -27.01
CA ILE A 174 -9.46 46.30 -25.63
C ILE A 174 -10.74 47.10 -25.37
N GLU A 175 -11.12 47.98 -26.30
CA GLU A 175 -12.38 48.75 -26.22
C GLU A 175 -13.60 47.81 -26.22
N LYS A 176 -13.57 46.76 -27.05
CA LYS A 176 -14.63 45.73 -27.13
C LYS A 176 -14.74 44.92 -25.84
N LEU A 177 -13.61 44.52 -25.25
CA LEU A 177 -13.60 43.86 -23.94
C LEU A 177 -14.12 44.80 -22.84
N ALA A 178 -13.71 46.07 -22.83
CA ALA A 178 -14.19 47.06 -21.88
C ALA A 178 -15.71 47.22 -21.94
N LYS A 179 -16.27 47.31 -23.15
CA LYS A 179 -17.73 47.35 -23.37
C LYS A 179 -18.42 46.07 -22.84
N SER A 180 -17.86 44.91 -23.14
CA SER A 180 -18.43 43.61 -22.70
C SER A 180 -18.44 43.47 -21.17
N ILE A 181 -17.40 43.98 -20.49
CA ILE A 181 -17.32 43.97 -19.02
C ILE A 181 -18.40 44.88 -18.40
N GLU A 182 -18.72 46.02 -19.02
CA GLU A 182 -19.78 46.91 -18.52
C GLU A 182 -21.19 46.39 -18.74
N GLU A 183 -21.38 45.63 -19.83
CA GLU A 183 -22.65 44.97 -20.12
C GLU A 183 -22.86 43.72 -19.24
N THR A 184 -21.82 43.28 -18.51
CA THR A 184 -21.91 42.14 -17.59
C THR A 184 -22.43 42.61 -16.21
N PRO A 185 -23.56 42.07 -15.71
CA PRO A 185 -24.29 42.59 -14.54
C PRO A 185 -23.52 42.62 -13.22
N ASP A 186 -22.49 41.78 -13.08
CA ASP A 186 -21.54 41.77 -11.99
C ASP A 186 -20.18 42.09 -12.59
N GLU A 187 -19.63 43.28 -12.32
CA GLU A 187 -18.21 43.59 -12.61
C GLU A 187 -17.38 42.36 -12.22
N LEU A 188 -16.33 41.99 -12.98
CA LEU A 188 -15.47 40.80 -12.78
C LEU A 188 -14.76 40.72 -11.40
N ALA A 189 -15.35 41.21 -10.32
CA ALA A 189 -14.81 41.49 -9.00
C ALA A 189 -13.63 42.49 -9.01
N HIS A 190 -13.51 43.30 -10.08
CA HIS A 190 -12.45 44.29 -10.26
C HIS A 190 -13.02 45.69 -10.49
N LYS A 191 -13.21 46.43 -9.40
CA LYS A 191 -13.81 47.76 -9.42
C LYS A 191 -13.02 48.70 -10.36
N GLY A 192 -13.71 49.24 -11.38
CA GLY A 192 -13.12 50.20 -12.33
C GLY A 192 -12.27 49.60 -13.45
N LEU A 193 -12.24 48.27 -13.62
CA LEU A 193 -11.47 47.61 -14.69
C LEU A 193 -11.87 48.11 -16.08
N ALA A 194 -13.16 48.22 -16.39
CA ALA A 194 -13.62 48.69 -17.70
C ALA A 194 -13.15 50.12 -18.01
N GLY A 195 -13.21 51.02 -17.03
CA GLY A 195 -12.69 52.38 -17.16
C GLY A 195 -11.18 52.41 -17.41
N LEU A 196 -10.42 51.55 -16.73
CA LEU A 196 -8.98 51.40 -16.96
C LEU A 196 -8.69 50.89 -18.38
N LEU A 197 -9.44 49.92 -18.88
CA LEU A 197 -9.29 49.39 -20.24
C LEU A 197 -9.58 50.46 -21.31
N ARG A 198 -10.58 51.31 -21.13
CA ARG A 198 -10.83 52.45 -22.04
C ARG A 198 -9.68 53.46 -22.07
N ILE A 199 -9.13 53.78 -20.91
CA ILE A 199 -7.96 54.67 -20.82
C ILE A 199 -6.79 54.05 -21.58
N ALA A 200 -6.59 52.73 -21.47
CA ALA A 200 -5.56 52.03 -22.23
C ALA A 200 -5.86 52.00 -23.73
N ALA A 201 -7.10 51.75 -24.16
CA ALA A 201 -7.49 51.73 -25.57
C ALA A 201 -7.30 53.10 -26.26
N ALA A 202 -7.51 54.19 -25.52
CA ALA A 202 -7.28 55.57 -25.99
C ALA A 202 -5.81 56.01 -25.94
N ALA A 203 -4.92 55.23 -25.30
CA ALA A 203 -3.51 55.57 -25.19
C ALA A 203 -2.75 55.28 -26.50
N PRO A 204 -1.70 56.04 -26.82
CA PRO A 204 -0.84 55.76 -27.97
C PRO A 204 -0.17 54.37 -27.90
N ASP A 205 0.09 53.89 -26.68
CA ASP A 205 0.57 52.54 -26.39
C ASP A 205 -0.30 51.91 -25.30
N PRO A 206 -1.32 51.10 -25.68
CA PRO A 206 -2.18 50.41 -24.73
C PRO A 206 -1.43 49.43 -23.83
N VAL A 207 -0.35 48.80 -24.30
CA VAL A 207 0.42 47.82 -23.54
C VAL A 207 1.19 48.51 -22.41
N ALA A 208 1.85 49.64 -22.71
CA ALA A 208 2.52 50.45 -21.70
C ALA A 208 1.52 51.04 -20.69
N ALA A 209 0.37 51.54 -21.16
CA ALA A 209 -0.65 52.13 -20.30
C ALA A 209 -1.24 51.14 -19.26
N LEU A 210 -1.38 49.87 -19.64
CA LEU A 210 -1.80 48.78 -18.74
C LEU A 210 -0.67 48.37 -17.79
N GLN A 211 0.57 48.35 -18.25
CA GLN A 211 1.75 48.02 -17.42
C GLN A 211 1.95 49.03 -16.29
N ASP A 212 1.84 50.33 -16.59
CA ASP A 212 2.03 51.41 -15.60
C ASP A 212 0.98 51.39 -14.47
N ARG A 213 -0.20 50.80 -14.74
CA ARG A 213 -1.33 50.70 -13.82
C ARG A 213 -1.47 49.31 -13.21
N ARG A 214 -0.55 48.39 -13.52
CA ARG A 214 -0.52 47.04 -12.98
C ARG A 214 -0.16 47.08 -11.50
N PRO A 215 -0.98 46.52 -10.59
CA PRO A 215 -0.63 46.43 -9.18
C PRO A 215 0.66 45.61 -8.97
N SER A 216 1.45 45.96 -7.96
CA SER A 216 2.63 45.18 -7.52
C SER A 216 2.27 43.92 -6.73
N ALA A 217 1.03 43.42 -6.87
CA ALA A 217 0.46 42.36 -6.04
C ALA A 217 1.19 41.02 -6.22
N ALA A 218 1.08 40.17 -5.21
CA ALA A 218 1.39 38.74 -5.31
C ALA A 218 0.49 38.07 -6.38
N TRP A 219 0.77 36.81 -6.74
CA TRP A 219 0.10 36.05 -7.82
C TRP A 219 0.60 36.31 -9.26
N THR A 220 1.78 36.90 -9.43
CA THR A 220 2.38 37.14 -10.76
C THR A 220 2.97 35.88 -11.40
N ASP A 221 3.29 34.87 -10.59
CA ASP A 221 3.77 33.57 -11.07
C ASP A 221 2.58 32.79 -11.70
N PRO A 222 2.70 32.35 -12.97
CA PRO A 222 1.74 31.46 -13.62
C PRO A 222 1.30 30.28 -12.76
N ALA A 223 2.20 29.66 -12.00
CA ALA A 223 1.88 28.53 -11.13
C ALA A 223 1.00 28.93 -9.93
N HIS A 224 1.15 30.16 -9.43
CA HIS A 224 0.33 30.68 -8.33
C HIS A 224 -1.10 30.93 -8.81
N ALA A 225 -1.26 31.60 -9.96
CA ALA A 225 -2.56 31.85 -10.57
C ALA A 225 -3.28 30.55 -10.94
N HIS A 226 -2.55 29.56 -11.45
CA HIS A 226 -3.07 28.23 -11.74
C HIS A 226 -3.63 27.57 -10.47
N ALA A 227 -2.82 27.49 -9.40
CA ALA A 227 -3.24 26.89 -8.14
C ALA A 227 -4.48 27.58 -7.54
N LEU A 228 -4.56 28.92 -7.63
CA LEU A 228 -5.74 29.67 -7.20
C LEU A 228 -6.99 29.27 -7.98
N LEU A 229 -6.91 29.17 -9.31
CA LEU A 229 -8.03 28.73 -10.14
C LEU A 229 -8.46 27.30 -9.78
N GLN A 230 -7.52 26.38 -9.56
CA GLN A 230 -7.85 25.03 -9.12
C GLN A 230 -8.62 25.04 -7.79
N VAL A 231 -8.18 25.87 -6.83
CA VAL A 231 -8.89 26.03 -5.54
C VAL A 231 -10.30 26.57 -5.76
N ARG A 232 -10.47 27.63 -6.56
CA ARG A 232 -11.76 28.29 -6.79
C ARG A 232 -12.76 27.43 -7.55
N LEU A 233 -12.27 26.68 -8.54
CA LEU A 233 -13.06 25.74 -9.35
C LEU A 233 -13.26 24.39 -8.63
N GLY A 234 -12.71 24.25 -7.42
CA GLY A 234 -12.99 23.15 -6.53
C GLY A 234 -12.24 21.87 -6.86
N GLU A 235 -11.04 21.91 -7.44
CA GLU A 235 -10.21 20.70 -7.58
C GLU A 235 -9.87 20.08 -6.22
N ARG A 236 -9.81 18.74 -6.15
CA ARG A 236 -9.66 18.03 -4.85
C ARG A 236 -8.23 18.03 -4.30
N HIS A 237 -7.23 18.19 -5.17
CA HIS A 237 -5.82 17.98 -4.84
C HIS A 237 -4.96 19.07 -5.46
N VAL A 238 -4.94 20.23 -4.82
CA VAL A 238 -4.12 21.36 -5.23
C VAL A 238 -2.89 21.45 -4.36
N SER A 239 -1.71 21.25 -4.96
CA SER A 239 -0.44 21.44 -4.26
C SER A 239 -0.16 22.92 -4.04
N GLN A 240 0.44 23.25 -2.90
CA GLN A 240 0.91 24.60 -2.64
C GLN A 240 2.01 24.97 -3.65
N PRO A 241 1.88 26.07 -4.39
CA PRO A 241 2.93 26.52 -5.27
C PRO A 241 4.11 27.12 -4.47
N ALA A 242 5.33 26.90 -4.94
CA ALA A 242 6.54 27.37 -4.27
C ALA A 242 6.58 28.91 -4.21
N GLY A 243 6.96 29.46 -3.05
CA GLY A 243 7.10 30.92 -2.86
C GLY A 243 5.80 31.69 -2.64
N LEU A 244 4.63 31.04 -2.63
CA LEU A 244 3.37 31.69 -2.28
C LEU A 244 3.25 31.88 -0.75
N GLY A 245 3.32 33.14 -0.31
CA GLY A 245 3.24 33.53 1.10
C GLY A 245 1.82 33.68 1.65
N PRO A 246 1.66 33.69 2.99
CA PRO A 246 0.37 33.83 3.67
C PRO A 246 -0.36 35.16 3.35
N GLU A 247 0.36 36.26 3.20
CA GLU A 247 -0.23 37.57 2.91
C GLU A 247 -0.96 37.59 1.57
N ALA A 248 -0.42 36.92 0.55
CA ALA A 248 -1.06 36.81 -0.77
C ALA A 248 -2.40 36.09 -0.70
N ILE A 249 -2.51 35.06 0.15
CA ILE A 249 -3.74 34.31 0.39
C ILE A 249 -4.73 35.17 1.16
N ARG A 250 -4.27 35.94 2.16
CA ARG A 250 -5.10 36.84 2.95
C ARG A 250 -5.69 37.97 2.08
N GLU A 251 -4.86 38.67 1.31
CA GLU A 251 -5.31 39.73 0.39
C GLU A 251 -6.36 39.21 -0.60
N GLU A 252 -6.15 38.01 -1.13
CA GLU A 252 -7.08 37.38 -2.07
C GLU A 252 -8.38 36.92 -1.37
N HIS A 253 -8.31 36.45 -0.12
CA HIS A 253 -9.49 36.14 0.71
C HIS A 253 -10.29 37.41 1.04
N GLU A 254 -9.62 38.53 1.30
CA GLU A 254 -10.28 39.82 1.52
C GLU A 254 -10.95 40.37 0.25
N ARG A 255 -10.27 40.29 -0.90
CA ARG A 255 -10.84 40.68 -2.19
C ARG A 255 -12.04 39.80 -2.54
N ARG A 256 -11.90 38.48 -2.36
CA ARG A 256 -12.91 37.49 -2.67
C ARG A 256 -12.83 36.33 -1.66
N PRO A 257 -13.73 36.24 -0.68
CA PRO A 257 -13.66 35.19 0.33
C PRO A 257 -13.68 33.77 -0.27
N PHE A 258 -12.78 32.92 0.22
CA PHE A 258 -12.83 31.47 0.04
C PHE A 258 -13.94 30.91 0.93
N GLY A 259 -14.74 29.97 0.40
CA GLY A 259 -15.90 29.49 1.13
C GLY A 259 -16.71 28.47 0.35
N PRO A 260 -17.95 28.18 0.79
CA PRO A 260 -18.82 27.24 0.12
C PRO A 260 -19.20 27.74 -1.27
N THR A 261 -18.80 27.01 -2.29
CA THR A 261 -19.26 27.21 -3.68
C THR A 261 -20.47 26.29 -3.93
N PRO A 262 -21.62 26.81 -4.37
CA PRO A 262 -22.74 25.97 -4.79
C PRO A 262 -22.33 25.16 -6.02
N MET A 263 -22.51 23.84 -6.00
CA MET A 263 -22.40 23.03 -7.21
C MET A 263 -23.71 23.05 -8.00
N ASP A 264 -23.63 22.97 -9.33
CA ASP A 264 -24.79 22.98 -10.24
C ASP A 264 -25.83 21.87 -9.96
N ASP A 265 -25.47 20.82 -9.23
CA ASP A 265 -26.37 19.72 -8.86
C ASP A 265 -27.20 19.98 -7.59
N GLY A 266 -26.96 21.08 -6.88
CA GLY A 266 -27.68 21.51 -5.68
C GLY A 266 -27.56 20.57 -4.48
N ARG A 267 -26.79 19.48 -4.56
CA ARG A 267 -26.73 18.44 -3.52
C ARG A 267 -25.47 18.51 -2.67
N TRP A 268 -24.42 19.19 -3.13
CA TRP A 268 -23.17 19.32 -2.39
C TRP A 268 -22.62 20.75 -2.49
N GLN A 269 -22.30 21.36 -1.34
CA GLN A 269 -21.47 22.56 -1.28
C GLN A 269 -20.03 22.13 -1.01
N ARG A 270 -19.09 22.48 -1.90
CA ARG A 270 -17.66 22.30 -1.64
C ARG A 270 -17.12 23.60 -1.06
N ASP A 271 -16.42 23.51 0.05
CA ASP A 271 -15.73 24.66 0.64
C ASP A 271 -14.31 24.75 0.06
N THR A 272 -14.02 25.83 -0.66
CA THR A 272 -12.70 26.00 -1.30
C THR A 272 -11.57 26.09 -0.28
N ARG A 273 -11.89 26.41 0.99
CA ARG A 273 -10.92 26.43 2.10
C ARG A 273 -10.34 25.04 2.39
N ASP A 274 -11.04 23.96 2.02
CA ASP A 274 -10.54 22.58 2.14
C ASP A 274 -9.16 22.37 1.49
N CYS A 275 -8.90 23.08 0.39
CA CYS A 275 -7.63 23.02 -0.31
C CYS A 275 -6.58 23.90 0.35
N LEU A 276 -6.97 25.12 0.74
CA LEU A 276 -6.05 26.08 1.34
C LEU A 276 -5.50 25.61 2.66
N VAL A 277 -6.31 25.03 3.55
CA VAL A 277 -5.80 24.62 4.87
C VAL A 277 -4.73 23.52 4.77
N ARG A 278 -4.65 22.80 3.63
CA ARG A 278 -3.58 21.83 3.34
C ARG A 278 -2.25 22.48 2.97
N TRP A 279 -2.21 23.79 2.77
CA TRP A 279 -1.00 24.53 2.48
C TRP A 279 -0.34 24.99 3.78
N GLU A 280 0.98 24.86 3.88
CA GLU A 280 1.75 25.30 5.04
C GLU A 280 1.71 26.82 5.22
N SER A 281 1.56 27.55 4.12
CA SER A 281 1.42 29.02 4.12
C SER A 281 0.00 29.50 4.36
N CYS A 282 -0.97 28.62 4.63
CA CYS A 282 -2.34 29.06 4.90
C CYS A 282 -2.38 29.95 6.16
N PRO A 283 -3.00 31.15 6.09
CA PRO A 283 -3.13 32.03 7.25
C PRO A 283 -3.98 31.40 8.38
N ASP A 284 -3.56 31.63 9.63
CA ASP A 284 -4.22 31.07 10.82
C ASP A 284 -5.68 31.53 10.97
N ASP A 285 -5.99 32.75 10.52
CA ASP A 285 -7.33 33.32 10.49
C ASP A 285 -8.27 32.59 9.51
N VAL A 286 -7.77 32.20 8.33
CA VAL A 286 -8.52 31.40 7.35
C VAL A 286 -8.75 29.98 7.87
N ILE A 287 -7.74 29.39 8.52
CA ILE A 287 -7.86 28.07 9.14
C ILE A 287 -8.89 28.10 10.28
N ALA A 288 -8.86 29.13 11.14
CA ALA A 288 -9.82 29.30 12.23
C ALA A 288 -11.25 29.50 11.70
N GLU A 289 -11.43 30.28 10.63
CA GLU A 289 -12.73 30.46 9.97
C GLU A 289 -13.27 29.13 9.44
N TYR A 290 -12.42 28.35 8.75
CA TYR A 290 -12.79 27.03 8.25
C TYR A 290 -13.11 26.04 9.37
N HIS A 291 -12.31 26.03 10.45
CA HIS A 291 -12.55 25.18 11.61
C HIS A 291 -13.93 25.44 12.25
N ARG A 292 -14.39 26.70 12.32
CA ARG A 292 -15.72 27.02 12.85
C ARG A 292 -16.85 26.40 12.02
N VAL A 293 -16.66 26.24 10.72
CA VAL A 293 -17.66 25.68 9.80
C VAL A 293 -17.55 24.16 9.70
N ALA A 294 -16.33 23.62 9.63
CA ALA A 294 -16.04 22.21 9.41
C ALA A 294 -14.88 21.71 10.31
N PRO A 295 -15.10 21.60 11.64
CA PRO A 295 -14.03 21.35 12.60
C PRO A 295 -13.33 20.01 12.38
N PHE A 296 -14.09 18.94 12.07
CA PHE A 296 -13.54 17.63 11.74
C PHE A 296 -12.59 17.67 10.53
N SER A 297 -13.03 18.29 9.44
CA SER A 297 -12.24 18.38 8.21
C SER A 297 -10.99 19.23 8.42
N ALA A 298 -11.12 20.39 9.07
CA ALA A 298 -9.98 21.26 9.41
C ALA A 298 -8.91 20.50 10.19
N CYS A 299 -9.32 19.75 11.22
CA CYS A 299 -8.40 18.94 12.01
C CYS A 299 -7.67 17.87 11.20
N ASN A 300 -8.38 17.17 10.30
CA ASN A 300 -7.78 16.08 9.54
C ASN A 300 -6.83 16.56 8.46
N ILE A 301 -7.21 17.60 7.70
CA ILE A 301 -6.53 17.95 6.45
C ILE A 301 -5.59 19.15 6.58
N ALA A 302 -5.71 19.97 7.64
CA ALA A 302 -4.88 21.15 7.76
C ALA A 302 -3.40 20.79 7.94
N ALA A 303 -2.54 21.41 7.13
CA ALA A 303 -1.09 21.25 7.19
C ALA A 303 -0.51 21.79 8.49
N ARG A 304 -1.11 22.83 9.07
CA ARG A 304 -0.83 23.33 10.41
C ARG A 304 -2.14 23.76 11.05
N LEU A 305 -2.33 23.47 12.33
CA LEU A 305 -3.46 23.99 13.10
C LEU A 305 -2.96 25.01 14.13
N PRO A 306 -3.61 26.18 14.26
CA PRO A 306 -3.35 27.10 15.36
C PRO A 306 -3.62 26.42 16.71
N PHE A 307 -2.82 26.73 17.74
CA PHE A 307 -3.00 26.11 19.07
C PHE A 307 -4.33 26.54 19.71
N GLU A 308 -4.76 27.76 19.43
CA GLU A 308 -5.93 28.41 20.00
C GLU A 308 -7.21 27.62 19.68
N VAL A 309 -7.24 26.95 18.54
CA VAL A 309 -8.32 26.05 18.12
C VAL A 309 -8.51 24.87 19.10
N LEU A 310 -7.46 24.44 19.81
CA LEU A 310 -7.52 23.33 20.76
C LEU A 310 -8.10 23.71 22.13
N ILE A 311 -8.12 25.00 22.45
CA ILE A 311 -8.57 25.53 23.76
C ILE A 311 -9.91 26.25 23.66
N GLU A 312 -10.45 26.46 22.46
CA GLU A 312 -11.75 27.09 22.25
C GLU A 312 -12.91 26.24 22.83
N PRO A 313 -13.93 26.88 23.44
CA PRO A 313 -15.12 26.18 23.93
C PRO A 313 -15.80 25.39 22.80
N GLY A 314 -15.77 24.05 22.90
CA GLY A 314 -16.34 23.15 21.88
C GLY A 314 -15.31 22.30 21.11
N ALA A 315 -14.02 22.59 21.26
CA ALA A 315 -12.91 21.84 20.67
C ALA A 315 -12.83 20.35 21.12
N SER A 316 -13.50 20.01 22.23
CA SER A 316 -13.52 18.66 22.82
C SER A 316 -14.83 17.88 22.58
N THR A 317 -15.73 18.37 21.72
CA THR A 317 -16.94 17.62 21.37
C THR A 317 -16.60 16.37 20.53
N GLU A 318 -17.42 15.32 20.61
CA GLU A 318 -17.26 14.02 19.92
C GLU A 318 -17.11 14.08 18.38
N ARG A 319 -17.12 15.30 17.80
CA ARG A 319 -16.99 15.58 16.37
C ARG A 319 -15.56 15.88 15.91
N ILE A 320 -14.56 15.93 16.80
CA ILE A 320 -13.18 16.34 16.44
C ILE A 320 -12.20 15.17 16.63
N ALA A 321 -11.31 14.95 15.64
CA ALA A 321 -10.20 14.00 15.72
C ALA A 321 -9.03 14.53 16.59
N VAL A 322 -9.34 15.02 17.80
CA VAL A 322 -8.38 15.62 18.75
C VAL A 322 -7.13 14.74 18.94
N PRO A 323 -7.24 13.40 19.03
CA PRO A 323 -6.06 12.55 19.19
C PRO A 323 -5.02 12.63 18.07
N GLU A 324 -5.48 12.70 16.83
CA GLU A 324 -4.59 12.73 15.66
C GLU A 324 -3.90 14.09 15.52
N VAL A 325 -4.64 15.17 15.81
CA VAL A 325 -4.14 16.54 15.78
C VAL A 325 -3.06 16.79 16.82
N ILE A 326 -3.32 16.44 18.09
CA ILE A 326 -2.36 16.62 19.17
C ILE A 326 -1.10 15.78 18.88
N GLY A 327 -1.27 14.53 18.47
CA GLY A 327 -0.16 13.65 18.11
C GLY A 327 0.70 14.21 16.97
N ARG A 328 0.07 14.65 15.88
CA ARG A 328 0.75 15.26 14.72
C ARG A 328 1.48 16.55 15.12
N GLY A 329 0.78 17.46 15.82
CA GLY A 329 1.35 18.76 16.17
C GLY A 329 2.47 18.69 17.21
N LEU A 330 2.43 17.74 18.14
CA LEU A 330 3.56 17.50 19.07
C LEU A 330 4.80 16.97 18.33
N ARG A 331 4.63 16.03 17.39
CA ARG A 331 5.75 15.47 16.61
C ARG A 331 6.35 16.48 15.64
N ALA A 332 5.51 17.33 15.05
CA ALA A 332 5.94 18.38 14.14
C ALA A 332 6.47 19.64 14.87
N GLY A 333 6.44 19.66 16.21
CA GLY A 333 6.94 20.78 17.01
C GLY A 333 6.03 22.02 17.04
N TRP A 334 4.80 21.92 16.54
CA TRP A 334 3.84 23.03 16.53
C TRP A 334 3.29 23.32 17.93
N PHE A 335 3.16 22.28 18.76
CA PHE A 335 2.57 22.39 20.09
C PHE A 335 3.61 22.07 21.17
N PRO A 336 3.86 22.98 22.13
CA PRO A 336 4.68 22.66 23.30
C PRO A 336 3.96 21.66 24.22
N ALA A 337 4.60 20.53 24.55
CA ALA A 337 4.00 19.47 25.35
C ALA A 337 3.46 19.95 26.72
N HIS A 338 4.20 20.81 27.42
CA HIS A 338 3.76 21.38 28.70
C HIS A 338 2.50 22.25 28.56
N ARG A 339 2.38 23.00 27.45
CA ARG A 339 1.19 23.82 27.19
C ARG A 339 -0.02 22.94 26.93
N VAL A 340 0.14 21.87 26.14
CA VAL A 340 -0.92 20.88 25.89
C VAL A 340 -1.42 20.26 27.20
N LEU A 341 -0.51 19.79 28.07
CA LEU A 341 -0.87 19.15 29.34
C LEU A 341 -1.57 20.10 30.34
N ARG A 342 -1.26 21.40 30.27
CA ARG A 342 -1.78 22.41 31.19
C ARG A 342 -3.08 23.06 30.73
N GLU A 343 -3.27 23.24 29.42
CA GLU A 343 -4.33 24.07 28.86
C GLU A 343 -5.38 23.28 28.07
N VAL A 344 -5.06 22.06 27.59
CA VAL A 344 -5.99 21.27 26.76
C VAL A 344 -6.71 20.23 27.61
N GLY A 345 -8.04 20.32 27.63
CA GLY A 345 -8.93 19.36 28.31
C GLY A 345 -9.96 18.73 27.35
N PRO A 346 -10.61 17.63 27.77
CA PRO A 346 -10.47 16.98 29.07
C PRO A 346 -9.23 16.09 29.18
N ALA A 347 -8.74 15.92 30.41
CA ALA A 347 -7.49 15.25 30.73
C ALA A 347 -7.35 13.85 30.10
N ARG A 348 -8.43 13.07 30.08
CA ARG A 348 -8.43 11.71 29.56
C ARG A 348 -8.14 11.68 28.06
N GLU A 349 -8.85 12.50 27.30
CA GLU A 349 -8.71 12.62 25.85
C GLU A 349 -7.33 13.17 25.50
N THR A 350 -6.88 14.22 26.21
CA THR A 350 -5.55 14.81 26.02
C THR A 350 -4.45 13.79 26.29
N LEU A 351 -4.48 13.08 27.42
CA LEU A 351 -3.47 12.07 27.74
C LEU A 351 -3.53 10.85 26.78
N ALA A 352 -4.74 10.45 26.35
CA ALA A 352 -4.89 9.36 25.38
C ALA A 352 -4.30 9.70 24.01
N ALA A 353 -4.32 10.99 23.64
CA ALA A 353 -3.81 11.54 22.39
C ALA A 353 -2.29 11.67 22.29
N LEU A 354 -1.58 11.64 23.42
CA LEU A 354 -0.15 11.92 23.43
C LEU A 354 0.67 10.86 22.67
N PRO A 355 1.68 11.29 21.88
CA PRO A 355 2.64 10.39 21.26
C PRO A 355 3.71 9.98 22.29
N TYR A 356 3.47 8.88 23.02
CA TYR A 356 4.40 8.36 24.04
C TYR A 356 5.71 7.79 23.46
N ASP A 357 5.80 7.63 22.14
CA ASP A 357 7.02 7.32 21.40
C ASP A 357 7.94 8.56 21.23
N HIS A 358 7.40 9.77 21.43
CA HIS A 358 8.14 11.03 21.32
C HIS A 358 8.79 11.43 22.66
N GLU A 359 10.12 11.57 22.67
CA GLU A 359 10.91 11.82 23.90
C GLU A 359 10.52 13.12 24.64
N PRO A 360 10.39 14.29 23.99
CA PRO A 360 9.92 15.51 24.66
C PRO A 360 8.54 15.35 25.33
N THR A 361 7.64 14.58 24.71
CA THR A 361 6.32 14.29 25.28
C THR A 361 6.45 13.43 26.53
N ARG A 362 7.25 12.35 26.48
CA ARG A 362 7.48 11.50 27.66
C ARG A 362 8.06 12.27 28.82
N ARG A 363 9.04 13.15 28.56
CA ARG A 363 9.65 14.01 29.58
C ARG A 363 8.63 14.93 30.23
N ALA A 364 7.82 15.62 29.42
CA ALA A 364 6.77 16.49 29.94
C ALA A 364 5.72 15.74 30.77
N VAL A 365 5.36 14.51 30.38
CA VAL A 365 4.47 13.65 31.18
C VAL A 365 5.14 13.21 32.47
N ALA A 366 6.42 12.81 32.43
CA ALA A 366 7.17 12.40 33.62
C ALA A 366 7.28 13.53 34.66
N GLU A 367 7.57 14.75 34.21
CA GLU A 367 7.59 15.96 35.05
C GLU A 367 6.21 16.28 35.61
N LEU A 368 5.16 16.16 34.79
CA LEU A 368 3.77 16.36 35.23
C LEU A 368 3.40 15.41 36.37
N VAL A 369 3.77 14.12 36.29
CA VAL A 369 3.36 13.11 37.28
C VAL A 369 4.32 12.92 38.45
N ALA A 370 5.46 13.62 38.46
CA ALA A 370 6.42 13.59 39.57
C ALA A 370 5.78 13.84 40.96
N PRO A 371 4.78 14.74 41.13
CA PRO A 371 4.11 14.94 42.41
C PRO A 371 3.34 13.73 42.96
N LEU A 372 2.98 12.73 42.13
CA LEU A 372 2.33 11.51 42.61
C LEU A 372 3.27 10.65 43.47
N GLY A 373 4.59 10.72 43.23
CA GLY A 373 5.61 10.02 44.00
C GLY A 373 5.50 8.48 43.93
N THR A 374 6.09 7.80 44.92
CA THR A 374 6.06 6.33 45.07
C THR A 374 4.86 5.81 45.87
N ASP A 375 3.97 6.68 46.36
CA ASP A 375 2.76 6.28 47.10
C ASP A 375 1.73 5.67 46.14
N PRO A 376 1.42 4.35 46.22
CA PRO A 376 0.47 3.71 45.33
C PRO A 376 -0.93 4.31 45.43
N VAL A 377 -1.32 4.89 46.57
CA VAL A 377 -2.64 5.52 46.77
C VAL A 377 -2.85 6.70 45.83
N ASN A 378 -1.80 7.46 45.53
CA ASN A 378 -1.87 8.59 44.59
C ASN A 378 -2.14 8.09 43.16
N TRP A 379 -1.45 7.03 42.74
CA TRP A 379 -1.62 6.41 41.43
C TRP A 379 -3.00 5.76 41.25
N LEU A 380 -3.49 5.05 42.26
CA LEU A 380 -4.84 4.47 42.25
C LEU A 380 -5.92 5.56 42.23
N THR A 381 -5.71 6.67 42.94
CA THR A 381 -6.61 7.83 42.94
C THR A 381 -6.62 8.52 41.58
N PHE A 382 -5.44 8.71 40.97
CA PHE A 382 -5.31 9.21 39.60
C PHE A 382 -6.09 8.33 38.60
N TYR A 383 -5.91 7.01 38.65
CA TYR A 383 -6.64 6.08 37.79
C TYR A 383 -8.17 6.17 37.98
N ALA A 384 -8.63 6.19 39.23
CA ALA A 384 -10.06 6.27 39.56
C ALA A 384 -10.72 7.54 38.99
N ARG A 385 -10.00 8.67 39.01
CA ARG A 385 -10.51 9.98 38.56
C ARG A 385 -10.33 10.24 37.07
N THR A 386 -9.38 9.57 36.41
CA THR A 386 -9.12 9.71 34.97
C THR A 386 -10.38 9.53 34.12
N GLY A 387 -11.28 8.62 34.50
CA GLY A 387 -12.51 8.37 33.73
C GLY A 387 -13.55 9.50 33.76
N THR A 388 -13.48 10.42 34.73
CA THR A 388 -14.49 11.46 34.97
C THR A 388 -13.93 12.88 34.97
N ALA A 389 -12.62 13.05 34.78
CA ALA A 389 -11.94 14.34 34.82
C ALA A 389 -12.37 15.21 33.64
N ARG A 390 -13.02 16.34 33.92
CA ARG A 390 -13.41 17.35 32.93
C ARG A 390 -12.33 18.42 32.68
N GLY A 391 -11.43 18.58 33.64
CA GLY A 391 -10.33 19.53 33.62
C GLY A 391 -9.13 19.05 32.82
N THR A 392 -7.99 19.74 32.97
CA THR A 392 -6.74 19.44 32.26
C THR A 392 -5.94 18.33 32.96
N ALA A 393 -4.90 17.81 32.29
CA ALA A 393 -4.05 16.77 32.88
C ALA A 393 -3.29 17.29 34.13
N ALA A 394 -2.88 18.57 34.11
CA ALA A 394 -2.29 19.25 35.26
C ALA A 394 -3.24 19.30 36.47
N GLU A 395 -4.50 19.65 36.26
CA GLU A 395 -5.52 19.69 37.32
C GLU A 395 -5.78 18.30 37.89
N LEU A 396 -5.91 17.28 37.04
CA LEU A 396 -6.12 15.89 37.47
C LEU A 396 -4.98 15.37 38.38
N VAL A 397 -3.72 15.66 38.02
CA VAL A 397 -2.57 15.21 38.82
C VAL A 397 -2.48 15.97 40.14
N ALA A 398 -2.68 17.29 40.13
CA ALA A 398 -2.70 18.09 41.35
C ALA A 398 -3.80 17.60 42.32
N GLU A 399 -4.98 17.27 41.81
CA GLU A 399 -6.09 16.76 42.61
C GLU A 399 -5.81 15.38 43.21
N ALA A 400 -5.10 14.51 42.47
CA ALA A 400 -4.74 13.16 42.91
C ALA A 400 -3.57 13.15 43.92
N ALA A 401 -2.66 14.12 43.85
CA ALA A 401 -1.53 14.25 44.76
C ALA A 401 -1.87 14.98 46.07
N ALA A 402 -2.97 15.76 46.11
CA ALA A 402 -3.34 16.56 47.27
C ALA A 402 -3.76 15.68 48.47
N PRO A 403 -3.03 15.72 49.61
CA PRO A 403 -3.37 14.91 50.78
C PRO A 403 -4.68 15.35 51.46
N ASP A 404 -5.02 16.64 51.37
CA ASP A 404 -6.21 17.26 51.97
C ASP A 404 -7.37 17.40 50.97
N SER A 405 -7.33 16.66 49.85
CA SER A 405 -8.44 16.67 48.89
C SER A 405 -9.73 16.21 49.58
N PRO A 406 -10.84 16.97 49.50
CA PRO A 406 -12.12 16.57 50.11
C PRO A 406 -12.71 15.30 49.46
N ALA A 407 -12.17 14.89 48.30
CA ALA A 407 -12.59 13.70 47.58
C ALA A 407 -11.88 12.44 48.11
N LYS A 408 -12.65 11.35 48.27
CA LYS A 408 -12.18 10.06 48.81
C LYS A 408 -10.93 9.54 48.05
N ARG A 409 -9.85 9.25 48.79
CA ARG A 409 -8.65 8.58 48.26
C ARG A 409 -8.92 7.11 47.99
N THR A 410 -8.26 6.56 46.97
CA THR A 410 -8.44 5.18 46.52
C THR A 410 -7.27 4.32 46.99
N THR A 411 -7.53 3.35 47.86
CA THR A 411 -6.49 2.46 48.45
C THR A 411 -6.48 1.05 47.85
N THR A 412 -7.46 0.71 47.03
CA THR A 412 -7.60 -0.57 46.34
C THR A 412 -7.92 -0.35 44.87
N TRP A 413 -7.58 -1.30 44.01
CA TRP A 413 -7.80 -1.14 42.57
C TRP A 413 -9.29 -0.93 42.22
N PRO A 414 -9.66 0.17 41.55
CA PRO A 414 -11.05 0.42 41.14
C PRO A 414 -11.55 -0.63 40.15
N ARG A 415 -12.64 -1.34 40.52
CA ARG A 415 -13.34 -2.33 39.66
C ARG A 415 -12.38 -3.37 39.07
N PRO A 416 -11.79 -4.26 39.90
CA PRO A 416 -10.80 -5.22 39.45
C PRO A 416 -11.39 -6.17 38.41
N LEU A 417 -10.58 -6.46 37.38
CA LEU A 417 -10.93 -7.39 36.29
C LEU A 417 -9.91 -8.53 36.22
N ALA A 418 -10.39 -9.71 35.83
CA ALA A 418 -9.54 -10.84 35.48
C ALA A 418 -8.79 -10.59 34.15
N ALA A 419 -7.67 -11.30 33.97
CA ALA A 419 -7.01 -11.38 32.67
C ALA A 419 -7.94 -12.04 31.63
N VAL A 420 -7.80 -11.66 30.35
CA VAL A 420 -8.56 -12.24 29.23
C VAL A 420 -7.59 -12.67 28.14
N PHE A 421 -7.84 -13.84 27.55
CA PHE A 421 -6.96 -14.49 26.61
C PHE A 421 -7.68 -14.69 25.26
N PRO A 422 -7.08 -14.31 24.11
CA PRO A 422 -5.82 -13.54 24.01
C PRO A 422 -5.95 -12.13 24.59
N ALA A 423 -4.82 -11.53 24.99
CA ALA A 423 -4.77 -10.18 25.53
C ALA A 423 -5.30 -9.19 24.49
N THR A 424 -6.28 -8.37 24.86
CA THR A 424 -6.77 -7.28 24.01
C THR A 424 -6.18 -5.95 24.46
N ALA A 425 -6.04 -5.00 23.54
CA ALA A 425 -5.43 -3.72 23.85
C ALA A 425 -6.21 -2.97 24.95
N PRO A 426 -5.52 -2.33 25.91
CA PRO A 426 -6.19 -1.53 26.92
C PRO A 426 -7.00 -0.40 26.27
N ARG A 427 -8.18 -0.12 26.84
CA ARG A 427 -9.08 0.98 26.42
C ARG A 427 -9.27 1.98 27.56
N ASP A 428 -9.80 3.15 27.21
CA ASP A 428 -10.26 4.18 28.15
C ASP A 428 -9.20 4.58 29.20
N ALA A 429 -9.64 4.81 30.44
CA ALA A 429 -8.78 5.22 31.55
C ALA A 429 -7.62 4.25 31.82
N ARG A 430 -7.79 2.94 31.56
CA ARG A 430 -6.71 1.96 31.78
C ARG A 430 -5.57 2.15 30.77
N LYS A 431 -5.90 2.44 29.51
CA LYS A 431 -4.90 2.78 28.48
C LYS A 431 -4.09 4.01 28.87
N VAL A 432 -4.78 5.05 29.32
CA VAL A 432 -4.16 6.31 29.78
C VAL A 432 -3.25 6.04 30.97
N PHE A 433 -3.76 5.39 32.01
CA PHE A 433 -3.01 5.07 33.22
C PHE A 433 -1.71 4.34 32.93
N LEU A 434 -1.76 3.25 32.15
CA LEU A 434 -0.56 2.46 31.87
C LEU A 434 0.47 3.25 31.06
N ARG A 435 0.04 4.07 30.10
CA ARG A 435 0.95 4.93 29.33
C ARG A 435 1.62 6.00 30.20
N VAL A 436 0.87 6.58 31.13
CA VAL A 436 1.40 7.56 32.08
C VAL A 436 2.34 6.90 33.09
N LEU A 437 1.98 5.73 33.63
CA LEU A 437 2.82 4.97 34.57
C LEU A 437 4.17 4.61 33.96
N ARG A 438 4.23 4.27 32.66
CA ARG A 438 5.48 4.01 31.94
C ARG A 438 6.43 5.21 31.87
N CYS A 439 5.91 6.43 31.98
CA CYS A 439 6.74 7.64 32.03
C CYS A 439 7.28 7.91 33.44
N ALA A 440 6.77 7.24 34.47
CA ALA A 440 7.28 7.38 35.83
C ALA A 440 8.63 6.67 35.99
N PRO A 441 9.49 7.10 36.94
CA PRO A 441 10.73 6.40 37.26
C PRO A 441 10.49 4.93 37.66
N GLU A 442 11.46 4.04 37.40
CA GLU A 442 11.33 2.61 37.71
C GLU A 442 10.96 2.33 39.17
N ALA A 443 11.51 3.08 40.12
CA ALA A 443 11.18 2.97 41.54
C ALA A 443 9.68 3.19 41.82
N VAL A 444 9.04 4.09 41.08
CA VAL A 444 7.59 4.33 41.17
C VAL A 444 6.81 3.17 40.56
N GLN A 445 7.23 2.69 39.38
CA GLN A 445 6.58 1.56 38.74
C GLN A 445 6.63 0.32 39.65
N ILE A 446 7.80 0.02 40.24
CA ILE A 446 8.01 -1.08 41.19
C ILE A 446 7.12 -0.95 42.44
N ALA A 447 6.92 0.27 42.96
CA ALA A 447 6.04 0.50 44.10
C ALA A 447 4.55 0.29 43.76
N VAL A 448 4.14 0.60 42.52
CA VAL A 448 2.73 0.54 42.09
C VAL A 448 2.32 -0.86 41.61
N VAL A 449 3.21 -1.63 40.97
CA VAL A 449 2.89 -2.93 40.36
C VAL A 449 2.20 -3.95 41.30
N PRO A 450 2.50 -4.04 42.61
CA PRO A 450 1.81 -4.98 43.50
C PRO A 450 0.32 -4.68 43.67
N HIS A 451 -0.12 -3.46 43.34
CA HIS A 451 -1.51 -3.01 43.51
C HIS A 451 -2.35 -3.12 42.23
N LEU A 452 -1.76 -3.56 41.12
CA LEU A 452 -2.46 -3.74 39.84
C LEU A 452 -3.40 -4.95 39.89
N ASP A 453 -4.56 -4.87 39.22
CA ASP A 453 -5.39 -6.05 38.96
C ASP A 453 -4.76 -6.96 37.89
N ALA A 454 -5.21 -8.21 37.80
CA ALA A 454 -4.69 -9.18 36.82
C ALA A 454 -4.75 -8.66 35.38
N ARG A 455 -5.81 -7.92 35.03
CA ARG A 455 -5.96 -7.31 33.71
C ARG A 455 -4.96 -6.17 33.45
N ALA A 456 -4.65 -5.34 34.44
CA ALA A 456 -3.64 -4.30 34.33
C ALA A 456 -2.24 -4.89 34.27
N VAL A 457 -1.93 -5.93 35.06
CA VAL A 457 -0.69 -6.70 34.95
C VAL A 457 -0.51 -7.22 33.52
N GLN A 458 -1.53 -7.88 32.97
CA GLN A 458 -1.52 -8.37 31.60
C GLN A 458 -1.24 -7.26 30.59
N HIS A 459 -1.99 -6.16 30.65
CA HIS A 459 -1.80 -5.07 29.69
C HIS A 459 -0.44 -4.37 29.86
N PHE A 460 0.07 -4.27 31.09
CA PHE A 460 1.35 -3.65 31.38
C PHE A 460 2.51 -4.49 30.83
N LEU A 461 2.49 -5.81 31.05
CA LEU A 461 3.51 -6.71 30.50
C LEU A 461 3.45 -6.78 28.96
N VAL A 462 2.25 -6.90 28.40
CA VAL A 462 2.07 -7.11 26.94
C VAL A 462 2.25 -5.83 26.12
N TYR A 463 1.64 -4.72 26.54
CA TYR A 463 1.62 -3.46 25.77
C TYR A 463 2.53 -2.38 26.36
N GLY A 464 3.06 -2.60 27.56
CA GLY A 464 3.89 -1.64 28.27
C GLY A 464 5.39 -1.86 28.12
N ASP A 465 5.84 -3.05 27.73
CA ASP A 465 7.27 -3.39 27.60
C ASP A 465 8.14 -2.85 28.76
N PRO A 466 7.83 -3.26 30.01
CA PRO A 466 8.51 -2.73 31.18
C PRO A 466 9.97 -3.15 31.22
N ALA A 467 10.81 -2.31 31.82
CA ALA A 467 12.23 -2.64 32.06
C ALA A 467 12.37 -3.95 32.86
N PRO A 468 13.48 -4.70 32.70
CA PRO A 468 13.65 -6.00 33.35
C PRO A 468 13.41 -6.00 34.87
N ALA A 469 13.92 -5.00 35.60
CA ALA A 469 13.72 -4.89 37.05
C ALA A 469 12.24 -4.69 37.43
N VAL A 470 11.48 -3.93 36.64
CA VAL A 470 10.04 -3.74 36.85
C VAL A 470 9.28 -5.03 36.54
N ARG A 471 9.66 -5.75 35.47
CA ARG A 471 9.08 -7.06 35.13
C ARG A 471 9.32 -8.08 36.24
N GLU A 472 10.53 -8.15 36.78
CA GLU A 472 10.86 -9.01 37.93
C GLU A 472 10.00 -8.66 39.15
N ALA A 473 9.79 -7.38 39.44
CA ALA A 473 8.90 -6.94 40.51
C ALA A 473 7.43 -7.36 40.27
N VAL A 474 6.94 -7.29 39.03
CA VAL A 474 5.60 -7.79 38.67
C VAL A 474 5.50 -9.30 38.92
N VAL A 475 6.49 -10.08 38.47
CA VAL A 475 6.50 -11.54 38.67
C VAL A 475 6.62 -11.88 40.15
N ALA A 476 7.44 -11.16 40.93
CA ALA A 476 7.56 -11.36 42.37
C ALA A 476 6.26 -11.07 43.12
N ALA A 477 5.50 -10.06 42.68
CA ALA A 477 4.23 -9.68 43.31
C ALA A 477 3.05 -10.60 42.92
N HIS A 478 3.01 -11.08 41.67
CA HIS A 478 1.83 -11.75 41.09
C HIS A 478 2.05 -13.22 40.69
N GLY A 479 3.29 -13.71 40.73
CA GLY A 479 3.66 -15.10 40.46
C GLY A 479 3.43 -15.57 39.03
N VAL A 480 3.21 -16.88 38.86
CA VAL A 480 2.94 -17.54 37.56
C VAL A 480 1.77 -16.91 36.78
N PRO A 481 0.65 -16.46 37.40
CA PRO A 481 -0.40 -15.74 36.68
C PRO A 481 0.07 -14.51 35.88
N ALA A 482 1.13 -13.82 36.32
CA ALA A 482 1.72 -12.72 35.56
C ALA A 482 2.50 -13.22 34.34
N LEU A 483 3.25 -14.32 34.46
CA LEU A 483 3.97 -14.94 33.34
C LEU A 483 3.00 -15.48 32.29
N VAL A 484 1.91 -16.13 32.72
CA VAL A 484 0.79 -16.56 31.86
C VAL A 484 0.15 -15.36 31.15
N SER A 485 -0.07 -14.27 31.88
CA SER A 485 -0.59 -13.03 31.30
C SER A 485 0.36 -12.43 30.26
N TYR A 486 1.68 -12.57 30.45
CA TYR A 486 2.68 -12.09 29.49
C TYR A 486 2.67 -12.92 28.20
N ALA A 487 2.49 -14.24 28.31
CA ALA A 487 2.39 -15.17 27.17
C ALA A 487 1.08 -15.03 26.34
N ALA A 488 0.18 -14.12 26.70
CA ALA A 488 -1.16 -14.01 26.13
C ALA A 488 -1.26 -13.21 24.80
N HIS A 489 -0.15 -12.85 24.17
CA HIS A 489 -0.15 -11.97 23.00
C HIS A 489 0.41 -12.66 21.75
N ARG A 490 -0.18 -12.35 20.58
CA ARG A 490 0.19 -12.95 19.29
C ARG A 490 1.62 -12.64 18.87
N ASN A 491 2.04 -11.40 19.09
CA ASN A 491 3.33 -10.88 18.65
C ASN A 491 4.10 -10.37 19.87
N LEU A 492 4.91 -11.22 20.47
CA LEU A 492 5.81 -10.82 21.55
C LEU A 492 7.16 -10.33 20.96
N PRO A 493 7.82 -9.35 21.59
CA PRO A 493 9.21 -9.03 21.25
C PRO A 493 10.11 -10.27 21.38
N ALA A 494 11.10 -10.43 20.51
CA ALA A 494 11.96 -11.62 20.48
C ALA A 494 12.59 -11.94 21.85
N ALA A 495 13.12 -10.93 22.54
CA ALA A 495 13.72 -11.10 23.87
C ALA A 495 12.70 -11.55 24.94
N ALA A 496 11.44 -11.10 24.82
CA ALA A 496 10.36 -11.52 25.72
C ALA A 496 9.94 -12.96 25.45
N LEU A 497 9.86 -13.33 24.17
CA LEU A 497 9.51 -14.68 23.75
C LEU A 497 10.56 -15.70 24.21
N GLU A 498 11.84 -15.42 23.96
CA GLU A 498 12.95 -16.27 24.41
C GLU A 498 12.94 -16.43 25.93
N PHE A 499 12.80 -15.32 26.68
CA PHE A 499 12.68 -15.37 28.14
C PHE A 499 11.54 -16.29 28.60
N LEU A 500 10.35 -16.20 27.98
CA LEU A 500 9.20 -17.02 28.37
C LEU A 500 9.37 -18.50 27.97
N LEU A 501 9.99 -18.79 26.82
CA LEU A 501 10.27 -20.15 26.37
C LEU A 501 11.31 -20.84 27.25
N ASP A 502 12.29 -20.11 27.77
CA ASP A 502 13.36 -20.64 28.63
C ASP A 502 12.88 -21.00 30.05
N LEU A 503 11.68 -20.53 30.45
CA LEU A 503 11.10 -20.88 31.74
C LEU A 503 10.65 -22.35 31.80
N ASP A 504 10.28 -22.94 30.66
CA ASP A 504 9.68 -24.28 30.58
C ASP A 504 8.54 -24.47 31.63
N GLU A 505 7.77 -23.41 31.88
CA GLU A 505 6.66 -23.41 32.83
C GLU A 505 5.37 -23.88 32.13
N PRO A 506 4.72 -24.99 32.55
CA PRO A 506 3.60 -25.61 31.83
C PRO A 506 2.47 -24.66 31.43
N ALA A 507 2.03 -23.80 32.35
CA ALA A 507 0.95 -22.85 32.10
C ALA A 507 1.35 -21.77 31.09
N VAL A 508 2.63 -21.38 31.07
CA VAL A 508 3.19 -20.42 30.12
C VAL A 508 3.30 -21.06 28.74
N ASP A 509 3.85 -22.28 28.64
CA ASP A 509 3.94 -23.04 27.39
C ASP A 509 2.58 -23.18 26.71
N ALA A 510 1.53 -23.54 27.48
CA ALA A 510 0.17 -23.66 26.98
C ALA A 510 -0.36 -22.35 26.36
N HIS A 511 -0.08 -21.21 26.99
CA HIS A 511 -0.51 -19.91 26.49
C HIS A 511 0.32 -19.42 25.30
N LEU A 512 1.63 -19.65 25.30
CA LEU A 512 2.48 -19.41 24.13
C LEU A 512 2.01 -20.25 22.94
N PHE A 513 1.66 -21.52 23.19
CA PHE A 513 1.14 -22.41 22.16
C PHE A 513 -0.19 -21.89 21.59
N ALA A 514 -1.16 -21.56 22.46
CA ALA A 514 -2.51 -21.19 22.06
C ALA A 514 -2.60 -19.79 21.41
N TYR A 515 -1.82 -18.83 21.90
CA TYR A 515 -2.03 -17.41 21.59
C TYR A 515 -0.84 -16.72 20.92
N CYS A 516 0.38 -17.26 20.95
CA CYS A 516 1.57 -16.62 20.39
C CYS A 516 1.99 -17.24 19.04
N HIS A 517 2.55 -16.40 18.16
CA HIS A 517 3.23 -16.85 16.95
C HIS A 517 4.63 -17.39 17.30
N ILE A 518 4.69 -18.63 17.76
CA ILE A 518 5.94 -19.39 17.90
C ILE A 518 6.20 -20.26 16.68
N ASP A 519 7.48 -20.50 16.41
CA ASP A 519 7.94 -21.36 15.33
C ASP A 519 7.44 -22.79 15.47
N GLN A 520 7.27 -23.46 14.33
CA GLN A 520 6.78 -24.84 14.28
C GLN A 520 7.66 -25.80 15.10
N ARG A 521 8.98 -25.60 15.10
CA ARG A 521 9.94 -26.40 15.90
C ARG A 521 9.69 -26.29 17.40
N GLU A 522 9.32 -25.11 17.89
CA GLU A 522 8.98 -24.91 19.31
C GLU A 522 7.68 -25.62 19.66
N ARG A 523 6.70 -25.64 18.75
CA ARG A 523 5.46 -26.41 18.94
C ARG A 523 5.74 -27.91 19.01
N GLU A 524 6.53 -28.43 18.08
CA GLU A 524 6.95 -29.83 18.08
C GLU A 524 7.71 -30.19 19.36
N ARG A 525 8.60 -29.30 19.84
CA ARG A 525 9.31 -29.45 21.11
C ARG A 525 8.34 -29.53 22.30
N MET A 526 7.44 -28.55 22.44
CA MET A 526 6.46 -28.48 23.52
C MET A 526 5.54 -29.70 23.54
N LEU A 527 5.02 -30.09 22.38
CA LEU A 527 4.14 -31.25 22.24
C LEU A 527 4.86 -32.58 22.41
N ALA A 528 6.16 -32.66 22.13
CA ALA A 528 6.99 -33.80 22.53
C ALA A 528 7.35 -33.77 24.02
N GLY A 529 7.00 -32.73 24.76
CA GLY A 529 7.36 -32.55 26.17
C GLY A 529 8.85 -32.31 26.40
N ARG A 530 9.60 -31.89 25.38
CA ARG A 530 11.04 -31.62 25.49
C ARG A 530 11.30 -30.25 26.12
N LEU A 531 12.21 -30.18 27.08
CA LEU A 531 12.58 -28.92 27.75
C LEU A 531 13.74 -28.23 27.02
N ARG A 532 13.79 -26.89 27.03
CA ARG A 532 14.92 -26.14 26.45
C ARG A 532 16.20 -26.33 27.26
N GLY A 533 16.09 -26.42 28.58
CA GLY A 533 17.21 -26.76 29.48
C GLY A 533 17.72 -28.21 29.36
N GLY A 534 17.11 -29.03 28.49
CA GLY A 534 17.41 -30.45 28.33
C GLY A 534 16.49 -31.35 29.15
N GLY A 535 16.28 -32.57 28.65
CA GLY A 535 15.35 -33.54 29.24
C GLY A 535 13.98 -33.56 28.56
N THR A 536 13.12 -34.48 29.01
CA THR A 536 11.76 -34.67 28.49
C THR A 536 10.81 -34.93 29.65
N ARG A 537 9.68 -34.23 29.69
CA ARG A 537 8.61 -34.47 30.66
C ARG A 537 8.03 -35.86 30.42
N ALA A 538 7.67 -36.57 31.50
CA ALA A 538 7.06 -37.90 31.39
C ALA A 538 5.80 -37.86 30.51
N ALA A 539 4.94 -36.86 30.73
CA ALA A 539 3.74 -36.59 29.94
C ALA A 539 3.64 -35.08 29.62
N VAL A 540 2.92 -34.77 28.55
CA VAL A 540 2.55 -33.40 28.21
C VAL A 540 1.50 -32.87 29.21
N PRO A 541 1.68 -31.65 29.77
CA PRO A 541 0.74 -31.09 30.75
C PRO A 541 -0.68 -30.92 30.22
N ASP A 542 -1.68 -31.09 31.09
CA ASP A 542 -3.10 -30.99 30.75
C ASP A 542 -3.47 -29.63 30.15
N ASP A 543 -2.93 -28.52 30.67
CA ASP A 543 -3.16 -27.16 30.12
C ASP A 543 -2.80 -27.07 28.62
N LEU A 544 -1.72 -27.74 28.19
CA LEU A 544 -1.30 -27.76 26.80
C LEU A 544 -2.16 -28.71 25.95
N LEU A 545 -2.67 -29.80 26.55
CA LEU A 545 -3.64 -30.68 25.89
C LEU A 545 -5.00 -30.00 25.71
N ASP A 546 -5.43 -29.16 26.65
CA ASP A 546 -6.64 -28.35 26.56
C ASP A 546 -6.49 -27.26 25.49
N ALA A 547 -5.31 -26.63 25.40
CA ALA A 547 -5.00 -25.70 24.31
C ALA A 547 -5.14 -26.35 22.93
N LEU A 548 -4.81 -27.65 22.78
CA LEU A 548 -5.01 -28.40 21.55
C LEU A 548 -6.48 -28.61 21.19
N ASP A 549 -7.42 -28.61 22.14
CA ASP A 549 -8.85 -28.73 21.86
C ASP A 549 -9.44 -27.44 21.28
N GLU A 550 -8.88 -26.28 21.66
CA GLU A 550 -9.35 -24.96 21.26
C GLU A 550 -8.80 -24.49 19.90
N VAL A 551 -7.81 -25.19 19.33
CA VAL A 551 -7.21 -24.80 18.04
C VAL A 551 -8.26 -24.81 16.91
N ASN A 552 -8.36 -23.68 16.20
CA ASN A 552 -9.19 -23.55 15.00
C ASN A 552 -8.53 -24.24 13.79
N LEU A 553 -9.06 -25.39 13.39
CA LEU A 553 -8.47 -26.22 12.32
C LEU A 553 -8.50 -25.58 10.93
N ALA A 554 -9.38 -24.60 10.68
CA ALA A 554 -9.42 -23.92 9.37
C ALA A 554 -8.19 -23.04 9.14
N HIS A 555 -7.58 -22.53 10.21
CA HIS A 555 -6.45 -21.59 10.14
C HIS A 555 -5.15 -22.17 10.70
N TYR A 556 -5.23 -23.07 11.68
CA TYR A 556 -4.09 -23.49 12.49
C TYR A 556 -3.93 -25.01 12.53
N ARG A 557 -4.33 -25.70 11.45
CA ARG A 557 -4.15 -27.16 11.33
C ARG A 557 -2.70 -27.59 11.59
N ALA A 558 -1.72 -26.83 11.10
CA ALA A 558 -0.29 -27.11 11.28
C ALA A 558 0.13 -27.21 12.76
N TRP A 559 -0.58 -26.53 13.67
CA TRP A 559 -0.29 -26.59 15.11
C TRP A 559 -0.62 -27.95 15.71
N LEU A 560 -1.70 -28.61 15.29
CA LEU A 560 -1.96 -29.99 15.70
C LEU A 560 -1.01 -30.97 15.02
N ILE A 561 -0.66 -30.71 13.76
CA ILE A 561 0.28 -31.54 13.01
C ILE A 561 1.68 -31.55 13.65
N ALA A 562 2.08 -30.49 14.36
CA ALA A 562 3.29 -30.49 15.19
C ALA A 562 3.33 -31.64 16.22
N GLY A 563 2.17 -32.17 16.61
CA GLY A 563 2.03 -33.29 17.54
C GLY A 563 2.12 -34.67 16.88
N LEU A 564 2.29 -34.76 15.55
CA LEU A 564 2.26 -36.02 14.82
C LEU A 564 3.35 -37.00 15.30
N GLU A 565 4.54 -36.48 15.58
CA GLU A 565 5.72 -37.26 16.00
C GLU A 565 6.06 -37.06 17.49
N SER A 566 5.13 -36.54 18.31
CA SER A 566 5.39 -36.27 19.73
C SER A 566 5.65 -37.53 20.56
N GLY A 567 5.05 -38.66 20.12
CA GLY A 567 4.95 -39.92 20.85
C GLY A 567 4.12 -39.86 22.13
N ASP A 568 3.68 -38.68 22.58
CA ASP A 568 2.88 -38.52 23.78
C ASP A 568 1.45 -39.02 23.51
N LEU A 569 0.94 -39.89 24.39
CA LEU A 569 -0.37 -40.51 24.23
C LEU A 569 -1.51 -39.47 24.29
N GLY A 570 -1.40 -38.46 25.15
CA GLY A 570 -2.37 -37.38 25.26
C GLY A 570 -2.46 -36.58 23.96
N VAL A 571 -1.30 -36.15 23.44
CA VAL A 571 -1.21 -35.43 22.17
C VAL A 571 -1.72 -36.28 21.00
N ALA A 572 -1.32 -37.55 20.91
CA ALA A 572 -1.78 -38.45 19.86
C ALA A 572 -3.31 -38.63 19.87
N ARG A 573 -3.94 -38.72 21.04
CA ARG A 573 -5.41 -38.75 21.18
C ARG A 573 -6.05 -37.47 20.64
N LYS A 574 -5.48 -36.30 20.91
CA LYS A 574 -5.98 -35.01 20.38
C LYS A 574 -5.84 -34.95 18.85
N VAL A 575 -4.68 -35.34 18.32
CA VAL A 575 -4.41 -35.38 16.87
C VAL A 575 -5.40 -36.31 16.15
N VAL A 576 -5.54 -37.56 16.60
CA VAL A 576 -6.43 -38.55 15.98
C VAL A 576 -7.91 -38.22 16.19
N GLY A 577 -8.25 -37.60 17.31
CA GLY A 577 -9.62 -37.20 17.64
C GLY A 577 -10.12 -36.03 16.79
N ARG A 578 -9.24 -35.08 16.45
CA ARG A 578 -9.60 -33.83 15.76
C ARG A 578 -9.21 -33.79 14.28
N LEU A 579 -8.13 -34.48 13.88
CA LEU A 579 -7.64 -34.49 12.50
C LEU A 579 -8.01 -35.79 11.78
N LYS A 580 -8.59 -35.65 10.58
CA LYS A 580 -8.68 -36.75 9.61
C LYS A 580 -7.40 -36.79 8.77
N LEU A 581 -6.38 -37.52 9.25
CA LEU A 581 -5.17 -37.83 8.49
C LEU A 581 -5.55 -38.64 7.26
N GLN A 582 -5.25 -38.16 6.06
CA GLN A 582 -5.61 -38.83 4.80
C GLN A 582 -4.47 -39.72 4.30
N LEU A 583 -3.24 -39.31 4.54
CA LEU A 583 -2.06 -39.96 4.02
C LEU A 583 -1.65 -41.14 4.90
N PRO A 584 -1.37 -42.33 4.33
CA PRO A 584 -0.91 -43.49 5.09
C PRO A 584 0.36 -43.19 5.90
N ALA A 585 1.34 -42.51 5.31
CA ALA A 585 2.59 -42.14 5.97
C ALA A 585 2.37 -41.32 7.25
N ALA A 586 1.48 -40.31 7.25
CA ALA A 586 1.18 -39.54 8.46
C ALA A 586 0.58 -40.42 9.58
N ARG A 587 -0.32 -41.36 9.24
CA ARG A 587 -0.89 -42.29 10.23
C ARG A 587 0.16 -43.24 10.81
N LEU A 588 1.08 -43.73 9.97
CA LEU A 588 2.16 -44.62 10.38
C LEU A 588 3.19 -43.90 11.26
N ARG A 589 3.59 -42.68 10.90
CA ARG A 589 4.44 -41.81 11.75
C ARG A 589 3.90 -41.69 13.16
N LEU A 590 2.62 -41.35 13.30
CA LEU A 590 1.96 -41.22 14.60
C LEU A 590 2.01 -42.51 15.41
N LEU A 591 1.66 -43.65 14.80
CA LEU A 591 1.65 -44.95 15.50
C LEU A 591 3.06 -45.38 15.92
N ILE A 592 4.06 -45.15 15.07
CA ILE A 592 5.47 -45.44 15.35
C ILE A 592 5.96 -44.58 16.52
N ALA A 593 5.72 -43.28 16.49
CA ALA A 593 6.14 -42.37 17.56
C ALA A 593 5.49 -42.73 18.91
N VAL A 594 4.19 -43.06 18.91
CA VAL A 594 3.48 -43.51 20.13
C VAL A 594 4.06 -44.83 20.65
N TRP A 595 4.39 -45.78 19.76
CA TRP A 595 5.04 -47.03 20.17
C TRP A 595 6.40 -46.77 20.79
N GLU A 596 7.24 -45.96 20.15
CA GLU A 596 8.61 -45.69 20.61
C GLU A 596 8.64 -45.10 22.02
N ARG A 597 7.69 -44.22 22.35
CA ARG A 597 7.63 -43.57 23.66
C ARG A 597 6.81 -44.34 24.70
N GLY A 598 5.64 -44.84 24.33
CA GLY A 598 4.65 -45.44 25.25
C GLY A 598 4.50 -46.96 25.16
N GLY A 599 5.20 -47.60 24.22
CA GLY A 599 5.11 -49.03 23.98
C GLY A 599 3.84 -49.47 23.25
N PRO A 600 3.64 -50.79 23.06
CA PRO A 600 2.51 -51.33 22.31
C PRO A 600 1.15 -51.05 22.96
N ASP A 601 1.08 -50.93 24.29
CA ASP A 601 -0.17 -50.60 25.00
C ASP A 601 -0.68 -49.20 24.66
N ALA A 602 0.20 -48.20 24.57
CA ALA A 602 -0.18 -46.86 24.14
C ALA A 602 -0.73 -46.85 22.71
N VAL A 603 -0.21 -47.72 21.84
CA VAL A 603 -0.75 -47.90 20.48
C VAL A 603 -2.14 -48.55 20.53
N ARG A 604 -2.36 -49.57 21.37
CA ARG A 604 -3.70 -50.19 21.56
C ARG A 604 -4.75 -49.14 21.90
N ASP A 605 -4.42 -48.20 22.79
CA ASP A 605 -5.31 -47.10 23.17
C ASP A 605 -5.70 -46.21 21.97
N ILE A 606 -4.75 -45.86 21.11
CA ILE A 606 -5.02 -45.08 19.89
C ILE A 606 -5.89 -45.87 18.91
N LEU A 607 -5.62 -47.16 18.72
CA LEU A 607 -6.41 -48.03 17.85
C LEU A 607 -7.86 -48.18 18.36
N ALA A 608 -8.06 -48.22 19.68
CA ALA A 608 -9.37 -48.33 20.32
C ALA A 608 -10.28 -47.10 20.08
N MET A 609 -9.72 -45.94 19.74
CA MET A 609 -10.50 -44.74 19.39
C MET A 609 -11.32 -44.90 18.10
N ASN A 610 -11.03 -45.91 17.27
CA ASN A 610 -11.77 -46.22 16.03
C ASN A 610 -11.83 -45.07 15.01
N ARG A 611 -10.81 -44.20 14.99
CA ARG A 611 -10.70 -43.06 14.06
C ARG A 611 -9.77 -43.33 12.86
N LEU A 612 -9.01 -44.41 12.90
CA LEU A 612 -8.10 -44.83 11.82
C LEU A 612 -8.79 -45.85 10.88
N PRO A 613 -8.34 -45.97 9.62
CA PRO A 613 -8.88 -46.96 8.69
C PRO A 613 -8.84 -48.39 9.26
N VAL A 614 -9.93 -49.14 9.06
CA VAL A 614 -10.09 -50.50 9.62
C VAL A 614 -8.97 -51.44 9.18
N THR A 615 -8.49 -51.30 7.94
CA THR A 615 -7.39 -52.09 7.39
C THR A 615 -6.08 -51.83 8.12
N LEU A 616 -5.72 -50.55 8.30
CA LEU A 616 -4.54 -50.16 9.07
C LEU A 616 -4.62 -50.68 10.50
N ARG A 617 -5.77 -50.46 11.17
CA ARG A 617 -5.99 -50.91 12.56
C ARG A 617 -5.75 -52.41 12.72
N ARG A 618 -6.40 -53.25 11.91
CA ARG A 618 -6.26 -54.72 11.98
C ARG A 618 -4.85 -55.19 11.70
N GLN A 619 -4.13 -54.51 10.80
CA GLN A 619 -2.75 -54.84 10.49
C GLN A 619 -1.83 -54.46 11.64
N THR A 620 -1.99 -53.28 12.22
CA THR A 620 -1.20 -52.82 13.37
C THR A 620 -1.46 -53.70 14.59
N GLU A 621 -2.72 -54.06 14.89
CA GLU A 621 -3.09 -54.97 16.00
C GLU A 621 -2.30 -56.29 15.95
N LYS A 622 -2.16 -56.89 14.76
CA LYS A 622 -1.39 -58.12 14.57
C LYS A 622 0.12 -57.95 14.81
N LEU A 623 0.64 -56.73 14.66
CA LEU A 623 2.05 -56.43 14.85
C LEU A 623 2.39 -56.16 16.31
N LEU A 624 1.43 -55.72 17.15
CA LEU A 624 1.70 -55.30 18.53
C LEU A 624 2.28 -56.40 19.43
N ASP A 625 1.94 -57.65 19.16
CA ASP A 625 2.44 -58.81 19.91
C ASP A 625 3.65 -59.48 19.22
N ALA A 626 4.04 -59.02 18.03
CA ALA A 626 5.18 -59.56 17.30
C ALA A 626 6.49 -58.92 17.78
N PRO A 627 7.57 -59.71 17.99
CA PRO A 627 8.85 -59.18 18.48
C PRO A 627 9.50 -58.18 17.51
N ASP A 628 9.20 -58.28 16.21
CA ASP A 628 9.67 -57.39 15.14
C ASP A 628 8.58 -56.42 14.65
N GLY A 629 7.47 -56.27 15.40
CA GLY A 629 6.30 -55.50 14.98
C GLY A 629 6.60 -54.03 14.65
N LEU A 630 7.37 -53.35 15.49
CA LEU A 630 7.78 -51.96 15.27
C LEU A 630 8.69 -51.82 14.03
N ALA A 631 9.60 -52.76 13.81
CA ALA A 631 10.47 -52.76 12.64
C ALA A 631 9.64 -52.88 11.35
N ARG A 632 8.66 -53.79 11.32
CA ARG A 632 7.75 -53.93 10.18
C ARG A 632 6.88 -52.70 9.93
N LEU A 633 6.48 -51.97 10.97
CA LEU A 633 5.78 -50.68 10.78
C LEU A 633 6.70 -49.64 10.15
N ARG A 634 7.97 -49.57 10.56
CA ARG A 634 8.97 -48.68 9.95
C ARG A 634 9.23 -49.04 8.49
N ASP A 635 9.33 -50.33 8.15
CA ASP A 635 9.48 -50.79 6.76
C ASP A 635 8.29 -50.35 5.89
N ARG A 636 7.07 -50.42 6.44
CA ARG A 636 5.87 -49.92 5.76
C ARG A 636 5.88 -48.42 5.61
N LEU A 637 6.31 -47.68 6.63
CA LEU A 637 6.45 -46.23 6.53
C LEU A 637 7.43 -45.86 5.40
N ALA A 638 8.58 -46.53 5.34
CA ALA A 638 9.58 -46.30 4.30
C ALA A 638 9.02 -46.55 2.88
N ALA A 639 8.13 -47.53 2.71
CA ALA A 639 7.46 -47.78 1.42
C ALA A 639 6.49 -46.64 1.03
N GLU A 640 5.74 -46.10 1.99
CA GLU A 640 4.78 -44.99 1.78
C GLU A 640 5.48 -43.63 1.60
N GLU A 641 6.74 -43.51 2.02
CA GLU A 641 7.56 -42.29 1.89
C GLU A 641 8.51 -42.31 0.69
N THR A 642 8.31 -43.26 -0.22
CA THR A 642 9.04 -43.26 -1.48
C THR A 642 8.65 -42.03 -2.31
N PRO A 643 9.59 -41.47 -3.11
CA PRO A 643 9.31 -40.28 -3.93
C PRO A 643 8.09 -40.44 -4.84
N VAL A 644 7.87 -41.64 -5.39
CA VAL A 644 6.74 -41.93 -6.28
C VAL A 644 5.40 -41.81 -5.55
N GLU A 645 5.28 -42.42 -4.36
CA GLU A 645 4.06 -42.35 -3.55
C GLU A 645 3.79 -40.92 -3.06
N LEU A 646 4.83 -40.22 -2.62
CA LEU A 646 4.71 -38.83 -2.17
C LEU A 646 4.35 -37.88 -3.32
N ALA A 647 4.93 -38.03 -4.51
CA ALA A 647 4.66 -37.19 -5.68
C ALA A 647 3.27 -37.41 -6.28
N ALA A 648 2.60 -38.52 -5.98
CA ALA A 648 1.18 -38.73 -6.30
C ALA A 648 0.25 -37.79 -5.51
N HIS A 649 0.79 -37.09 -4.51
CA HIS A 649 0.08 -36.11 -3.71
C HIS A 649 0.58 -34.69 -3.99
N ARG A 650 -0.33 -33.74 -3.79
CA ARG A 650 0.04 -32.34 -3.85
C ARG A 650 0.95 -31.96 -2.67
N SER A 651 2.07 -31.27 -2.90
CA SER A 651 2.96 -30.66 -1.90
C SER A 651 2.24 -29.89 -0.79
N ASP A 652 1.22 -29.09 -1.10
CA ASP A 652 0.41 -28.38 -0.07
C ASP A 652 -0.34 -29.36 0.84
N ARG A 653 -0.71 -30.53 0.33
CA ARG A 653 -1.30 -31.61 1.12
C ARG A 653 -0.27 -32.37 1.96
N LEU A 654 0.94 -32.60 1.44
CA LEU A 654 2.04 -33.20 2.20
C LEU A 654 2.39 -32.32 3.41
N GLU A 655 2.56 -31.03 3.17
CA GLU A 655 2.82 -30.02 4.20
C GLU A 655 1.67 -29.94 5.22
N ALA A 656 0.41 -29.93 4.75
CA ALA A 656 -0.77 -29.93 5.62
C ALA A 656 -0.93 -31.20 6.48
N GLU A 657 -0.19 -32.27 6.19
CA GLU A 657 -0.11 -33.49 7.01
C GLU A 657 1.26 -33.70 7.67
N GLY A 658 2.15 -32.70 7.62
CA GLY A 658 3.44 -32.71 8.32
C GLY A 658 4.46 -33.67 7.71
N ILE A 659 4.32 -33.98 6.43
CA ILE A 659 5.21 -34.91 5.73
C ILE A 659 6.31 -34.10 5.04
N PRO A 660 7.58 -34.21 5.47
CA PRO A 660 8.68 -33.53 4.80
C PRO A 660 8.89 -34.10 3.40
N ILE A 661 9.15 -33.22 2.43
CA ILE A 661 9.42 -33.63 1.06
C ILE A 661 10.91 -33.99 0.95
N PRO A 662 11.27 -35.23 0.58
CA PRO A 662 12.66 -35.65 0.44
C PRO A 662 13.26 -35.13 -0.87
N TRP A 663 13.58 -33.84 -0.92
CA TRP A 663 14.02 -33.15 -2.14
C TRP A 663 15.10 -33.88 -2.97
N PRO A 664 16.19 -34.42 -2.38
CA PRO A 664 17.19 -35.16 -3.15
C PRO A 664 16.61 -36.40 -3.84
N ALA A 665 15.78 -37.17 -3.14
CA ALA A 665 15.17 -38.38 -3.69
C ALA A 665 14.08 -38.06 -4.72
N MET A 666 13.39 -36.91 -4.59
CA MET A 666 12.46 -36.39 -5.59
C MET A 666 13.17 -36.03 -6.89
N ALA A 667 14.31 -35.35 -6.80
CA ALA A 667 15.15 -35.03 -7.95
C ALA A 667 15.67 -36.30 -8.65
N ASP A 668 16.14 -37.29 -7.88
CA ASP A 668 16.58 -38.58 -8.42
C ASP A 668 15.46 -39.32 -9.15
N ALA A 669 14.26 -39.37 -8.56
CA ALA A 669 13.10 -40.01 -9.16
C ALA A 669 12.61 -39.27 -10.42
N LEU A 670 12.67 -37.93 -10.44
CA LEU A 670 12.33 -37.14 -11.60
C LEU A 670 13.30 -37.43 -12.76
N ARG A 671 14.61 -37.44 -12.49
CA ARG A 671 15.64 -37.77 -13.49
C ARG A 671 15.51 -39.20 -14.03
N ALA A 672 15.06 -40.14 -13.20
CA ALA A 672 14.78 -41.51 -13.61
C ALA A 672 13.45 -41.68 -14.37
N GLY A 673 12.65 -40.62 -14.52
CA GLY A 673 11.32 -40.69 -15.14
C GLY A 673 10.30 -41.49 -14.32
N ALA A 674 10.53 -41.64 -13.01
CA ALA A 674 9.69 -42.43 -12.12
C ALA A 674 8.51 -41.64 -11.54
N LEU A 675 8.54 -40.30 -11.62
CA LEU A 675 7.46 -39.46 -11.09
C LEU A 675 6.26 -39.39 -12.06
N PRO A 676 5.03 -39.25 -11.54
CA PRO A 676 3.84 -39.06 -12.36
C PRO A 676 3.90 -37.83 -13.26
N GLU A 677 3.19 -37.87 -14.40
CA GLU A 677 3.05 -36.72 -15.30
C GLU A 677 2.49 -35.50 -14.56
N GLY A 678 3.13 -34.33 -14.71
CA GLY A 678 2.73 -33.09 -14.04
C GLY A 678 3.21 -32.95 -12.60
N ALA A 679 3.91 -33.94 -12.02
CA ALA A 679 4.47 -33.86 -10.66
C ALA A 679 5.43 -32.67 -10.51
N ALA A 680 6.31 -32.43 -11.50
CA ALA A 680 7.24 -31.31 -11.48
C ALA A 680 6.53 -29.95 -11.35
N ALA A 681 5.47 -29.71 -12.14
CA ALA A 681 4.69 -28.48 -12.09
C ALA A 681 4.01 -28.25 -10.73
N HIS A 682 3.60 -29.32 -10.05
CA HIS A 682 3.02 -29.22 -8.72
C HIS A 682 4.09 -28.99 -7.64
N LEU A 683 5.21 -29.71 -7.70
CA LEU A 683 6.34 -29.57 -6.78
C LEU A 683 6.98 -28.18 -6.87
N ALA A 684 7.14 -27.63 -8.07
CA ALA A 684 7.72 -26.31 -8.32
C ALA A 684 6.99 -25.15 -7.62
N ARG A 685 5.73 -25.36 -7.22
CA ARG A 685 4.96 -24.37 -6.45
C ARG A 685 5.43 -24.23 -5.01
N HIS A 686 6.09 -25.26 -4.47
CA HIS A 686 6.62 -25.24 -3.12
C HIS A 686 7.78 -24.23 -3.00
N PRO A 687 7.83 -23.39 -1.95
CA PRO A 687 8.88 -22.39 -1.78
C PRO A 687 10.30 -22.97 -1.81
N ASP A 688 10.51 -24.10 -1.16
CA ASP A 688 11.81 -24.77 -1.05
C ASP A 688 12.11 -25.76 -2.19
N CYS A 689 11.36 -25.71 -3.30
CA CYS A 689 11.58 -26.64 -4.41
C CYS A 689 12.98 -26.41 -5.04
N PRO A 690 13.80 -27.46 -5.18
CA PRO A 690 15.09 -27.38 -5.87
C PRO A 690 14.98 -26.91 -7.31
N ARG A 691 16.05 -26.27 -7.79
CA ARG A 691 16.15 -25.69 -9.15
C ARG A 691 15.93 -26.73 -10.25
N ASP A 692 16.51 -27.92 -10.15
CA ASP A 692 16.37 -28.96 -11.18
C ASP A 692 14.91 -29.37 -11.44
N ILE A 693 14.09 -29.51 -10.39
CA ILE A 693 12.65 -29.77 -10.50
C ILE A 693 11.92 -28.54 -11.11
N GLN A 694 12.33 -27.33 -10.72
CA GLN A 694 11.78 -26.09 -11.30
C GLN A 694 12.08 -25.99 -12.81
N LEU A 695 13.27 -26.36 -13.27
CA LEU A 695 13.61 -26.39 -14.70
C LEU A 695 12.76 -27.38 -15.48
N GLU A 696 12.48 -28.56 -14.92
CA GLU A 696 11.60 -29.53 -15.54
C GLU A 696 10.14 -29.04 -15.57
N ALA A 697 9.71 -28.34 -14.53
CA ALA A 697 8.39 -27.71 -14.51
C ALA A 697 8.22 -26.64 -15.61
N LEU A 698 9.27 -25.86 -15.92
CA LEU A 698 9.24 -24.88 -17.01
C LEU A 698 8.86 -25.50 -18.36
N ARG A 699 9.34 -26.72 -18.65
CA ARG A 699 9.08 -27.45 -19.89
C ARG A 699 7.61 -27.88 -20.08
N SER A 700 6.86 -27.91 -18.99
CA SER A 700 5.45 -28.33 -18.95
C SER A 700 4.49 -27.22 -18.55
N THR A 701 4.96 -25.96 -18.54
CA THR A 701 4.17 -24.79 -18.16
C THR A 701 3.10 -24.50 -19.22
N ARG A 702 1.83 -24.45 -18.81
CA ARG A 702 0.77 -24.03 -19.74
C ARG A 702 0.76 -22.51 -19.85
N ALA A 703 0.62 -21.98 -21.07
CA ALA A 703 0.45 -20.54 -21.25
C ALA A 703 -0.78 -20.05 -20.47
N PRO A 704 -0.67 -19.01 -19.63
CA PRO A 704 -1.78 -18.54 -18.81
C PRO A 704 -2.92 -18.06 -19.72
N ALA A 705 -4.11 -18.65 -19.55
CA ALA A 705 -5.24 -18.40 -20.43
C ALA A 705 -5.82 -16.98 -20.26
N PHE A 706 -5.61 -16.32 -19.11
CA PHE A 706 -6.14 -14.98 -18.82
C PHE A 706 -5.29 -14.24 -17.77
N ARG A 707 -5.36 -12.90 -17.75
CA ARG A 707 -4.75 -12.00 -16.73
C ARG A 707 -5.12 -12.32 -15.27
N ASN A 708 -6.10 -13.20 -15.02
CA ASN A 708 -6.59 -13.53 -13.68
C ASN A 708 -6.00 -14.82 -13.09
N ASP A 709 -5.18 -15.58 -13.82
CA ASP A 709 -4.50 -16.77 -13.26
C ASP A 709 -3.11 -16.43 -12.68
N SER A 710 -2.99 -15.23 -12.08
CA SER A 710 -1.77 -14.72 -11.46
C SER A 710 -1.23 -15.59 -10.32
N ASN A 711 -1.99 -16.61 -9.88
CA ASN A 711 -1.57 -17.57 -8.86
C ASN A 711 -0.91 -18.82 -9.45
N GLY A 712 -1.23 -19.22 -10.69
CA GLY A 712 -0.68 -20.44 -11.31
C GLY A 712 0.83 -20.39 -11.51
N ASP A 713 1.35 -19.23 -11.93
CA ASP A 713 2.75 -19.01 -12.30
C ASP A 713 3.53 -18.15 -11.29
N ALA A 714 2.96 -17.91 -10.10
CA ALA A 714 3.61 -17.13 -9.05
C ALA A 714 4.96 -17.71 -8.62
N TRP A 715 5.19 -19.00 -8.85
CA TRP A 715 6.43 -19.69 -8.53
C TRP A 715 7.59 -19.29 -9.45
N VAL A 716 7.38 -19.02 -10.74
CA VAL A 716 8.43 -18.55 -11.66
C VAL A 716 8.94 -17.18 -11.23
N ARG A 717 8.02 -16.28 -10.88
CA ARG A 717 8.36 -14.95 -10.35
C ARG A 717 9.12 -15.04 -9.02
N ARG A 718 8.71 -15.94 -8.11
CA ARG A 718 9.45 -16.18 -6.86
C ARG A 718 10.84 -16.73 -7.14
N GLY A 719 10.98 -17.68 -8.07
CA GLY A 719 12.25 -18.28 -8.45
C GLY A 719 13.22 -17.26 -9.04
N LEU A 720 12.75 -16.35 -9.90
CA LEU A 720 13.55 -15.23 -10.39
C LEU A 720 13.96 -14.29 -9.24
N ALA A 721 13.00 -13.88 -8.40
CA ALA A 721 13.27 -12.95 -7.29
C ALA A 721 14.22 -13.53 -6.23
N SER A 722 14.24 -14.85 -6.04
CA SER A 722 15.17 -15.52 -5.13
C SER A 722 16.49 -15.95 -5.78
N GLY A 723 16.65 -15.75 -7.10
CA GLY A 723 17.79 -16.24 -7.88
C GLY A 723 17.84 -17.75 -8.07
N ALA A 724 16.75 -18.47 -7.74
CA ALA A 724 16.64 -19.91 -7.97
C ALA A 724 16.44 -20.27 -9.45
N LEU A 725 15.87 -19.35 -10.24
CA LEU A 725 15.78 -19.41 -11.69
C LEU A 725 16.50 -18.21 -12.30
N THR A 726 17.07 -18.41 -13.48
CA THR A 726 17.61 -17.31 -14.29
C THR A 726 16.77 -17.05 -15.54
N VAL A 727 17.11 -16.00 -16.26
CA VAL A 727 16.47 -15.65 -17.53
C VAL A 727 16.82 -16.67 -18.62
N GLU A 728 18.06 -17.15 -18.62
CA GLU A 728 18.54 -18.21 -19.49
C GLU A 728 17.76 -19.51 -19.26
N ASP A 729 17.40 -19.81 -18.00
CA ASP A 729 16.55 -20.97 -17.68
C ASP A 729 15.18 -20.87 -18.35
N ILE A 730 14.56 -19.67 -18.34
CA ILE A 730 13.28 -19.43 -19.01
C ILE A 730 13.43 -19.59 -20.52
N LEU A 731 14.46 -19.01 -21.13
CA LEU A 731 14.68 -19.12 -22.57
C LEU A 731 14.95 -20.56 -23.02
N ALA A 732 15.74 -21.32 -22.25
CA ALA A 732 16.16 -22.67 -22.60
C ALA A 732 15.09 -23.74 -22.31
N HIS A 733 14.20 -23.50 -21.35
CA HIS A 733 13.30 -24.56 -20.87
C HIS A 733 11.82 -24.21 -20.89
N ALA A 734 11.41 -22.94 -20.93
CA ALA A 734 10.00 -22.61 -20.93
C ALA A 734 9.36 -22.85 -22.30
N ALA A 735 8.38 -23.74 -22.34
CA ALA A 735 7.58 -24.07 -23.51
C ALA A 735 6.10 -24.11 -23.10
N PRO A 736 5.15 -23.56 -23.90
CA PRO A 736 5.35 -22.97 -25.24
C PRO A 736 5.99 -21.56 -25.20
N ALA A 737 6.53 -21.10 -26.33
CA ALA A 737 7.27 -19.83 -26.48
C ALA A 737 6.51 -18.61 -25.92
N ARG A 738 5.18 -18.62 -26.05
CA ARG A 738 4.31 -17.59 -25.47
C ARG A 738 4.38 -17.53 -23.94
N ALA A 739 4.51 -18.66 -23.26
CA ALA A 739 4.68 -18.70 -21.81
C ALA A 739 6.01 -18.06 -21.41
N ALA A 740 7.10 -18.40 -22.11
CA ALA A 740 8.41 -17.78 -21.92
C ALA A 740 8.34 -16.25 -22.06
N LEU A 741 7.74 -15.75 -23.16
CA LEU A 741 7.58 -14.32 -23.38
C LEU A 741 6.77 -13.62 -22.27
N ASN A 742 5.69 -14.25 -21.80
CA ASN A 742 4.90 -13.71 -20.69
C ASN A 742 5.71 -13.63 -19.39
N HIS A 743 6.51 -14.65 -19.05
CA HIS A 743 7.36 -14.63 -17.86
C HIS A 743 8.41 -13.52 -17.95
N LEU A 744 9.04 -13.34 -19.12
CA LEU A 744 10.02 -12.27 -19.36
C LEU A 744 9.40 -10.87 -19.30
N LEU A 745 8.19 -10.70 -19.84
CA LEU A 745 7.42 -9.45 -19.74
C LEU A 745 7.06 -9.10 -18.29
N LEU A 746 6.66 -10.10 -17.50
CA LEU A 746 6.36 -9.89 -16.08
C LEU A 746 7.62 -9.53 -15.28
N ALA A 747 8.77 -10.14 -15.61
CA ALA A 747 10.05 -9.85 -14.98
C ALA A 747 10.54 -8.42 -15.30
N THR A 748 10.30 -7.94 -16.52
CA THR A 748 10.70 -6.58 -16.97
C THR A 748 9.73 -5.47 -16.55
N SER A 749 8.48 -5.80 -16.21
CA SER A 749 7.46 -4.83 -15.79
C SER A 749 7.43 -4.56 -14.27
N SER A 750 8.10 -5.39 -13.46
CA SER A 750 8.22 -5.12 -12.03
C SER A 750 9.20 -3.98 -11.80
N SER A 751 8.77 -2.94 -11.07
CA SER A 751 9.48 -1.70 -10.79
C SER A 751 10.79 -1.84 -9.97
N SER A 752 11.42 -3.02 -9.93
CA SER A 752 12.70 -3.21 -9.26
C SER A 752 13.83 -2.73 -10.19
N PRO A 753 14.69 -1.78 -9.79
CA PRO A 753 15.73 -1.20 -10.64
C PRO A 753 16.95 -2.11 -10.92
N ASP A 754 16.85 -3.42 -10.71
CA ASP A 754 18.00 -4.33 -10.73
C ASP A 754 18.32 -4.91 -12.12
N GLY A 755 19.58 -5.31 -12.30
CA GLY A 755 20.24 -5.59 -13.59
C GLY A 755 19.63 -6.65 -14.51
N ASP A 756 18.62 -7.39 -14.05
CA ASP A 756 18.00 -8.50 -14.79
C ASP A 756 17.32 -8.03 -16.07
N GLY A 757 16.67 -6.85 -16.08
CA GLY A 757 16.01 -6.34 -17.29
C GLY A 757 16.96 -6.05 -18.45
N ARG A 758 18.21 -5.63 -18.17
CA ARG A 758 19.24 -5.38 -19.19
C ARG A 758 19.84 -6.68 -19.72
N ALA A 759 20.04 -7.68 -18.86
CA ALA A 759 20.52 -9.00 -19.25
C ALA A 759 19.48 -9.73 -20.13
N VAL A 760 18.19 -9.65 -19.78
CA VAL A 760 17.08 -10.12 -20.62
C VAL A 760 17.13 -9.47 -22.00
N GLY A 761 17.25 -8.13 -22.03
CA GLY A 761 17.34 -7.38 -23.28
C GLY A 761 18.48 -7.86 -24.17
N ALA A 762 19.69 -7.96 -23.63
CA ALA A 762 20.88 -8.37 -24.38
C ALA A 762 20.77 -9.79 -24.97
N LEU A 763 20.23 -10.75 -24.20
CA LEU A 763 20.06 -12.13 -24.67
C LEU A 763 19.01 -12.24 -25.78
N ILE A 764 17.87 -11.56 -25.62
CA ILE A 764 16.83 -11.55 -26.65
C ILE A 764 17.36 -10.88 -27.91
N THR A 765 18.05 -9.74 -27.79
CA THR A 765 18.69 -9.05 -28.93
C THR A 765 19.65 -9.97 -29.66
N ALA A 766 20.55 -10.67 -28.96
CA ALA A 766 21.49 -11.59 -29.61
C ALA A 766 20.79 -12.71 -30.40
N LEU A 767 19.72 -13.30 -29.84
CA LEU A 767 18.93 -14.34 -30.53
C LEU A 767 18.20 -13.79 -31.76
N THR A 768 17.65 -12.59 -31.66
CA THR A 768 16.95 -11.97 -32.78
C THR A 768 17.92 -11.53 -33.87
N ASP A 769 19.11 -11.01 -33.52
CA ASP A 769 20.16 -10.62 -34.46
C ASP A 769 20.72 -11.84 -35.22
N GLU A 770 20.84 -12.99 -34.58
CA GLU A 770 21.36 -14.21 -35.23
C GLU A 770 20.37 -14.80 -36.25
N HIS A 771 19.08 -14.77 -35.95
CA HIS A 771 18.08 -15.56 -36.69
C HIS A 771 17.09 -14.75 -37.51
N LEU A 772 16.71 -13.56 -37.04
CA LEU A 772 15.78 -12.66 -37.72
C LEU A 772 16.53 -11.51 -38.40
N ASP A 773 17.55 -10.94 -37.73
CA ASP A 773 18.35 -9.80 -38.19
C ASP A 773 17.46 -8.70 -38.83
N GLY A 774 17.84 -8.24 -40.02
CA GLY A 774 17.09 -7.29 -40.82
C GLY A 774 15.96 -7.89 -41.67
N ASP A 775 15.65 -9.19 -41.56
CA ASP A 775 14.65 -9.88 -42.38
C ASP A 775 13.22 -9.64 -41.86
N VAL A 776 12.52 -8.75 -42.55
CA VAL A 776 11.15 -8.34 -42.23
C VAL A 776 10.15 -9.49 -42.27
N GLU A 777 10.30 -10.43 -43.21
CA GLU A 777 9.37 -11.58 -43.30
C GLU A 777 9.62 -12.56 -42.14
N ALA A 778 10.87 -12.74 -41.71
CA ALA A 778 11.19 -13.54 -40.52
C ALA A 778 10.51 -12.97 -39.26
N TRP A 779 10.56 -11.66 -39.05
CA TRP A 779 9.85 -11.00 -37.94
C TRP A 779 8.32 -11.16 -38.03
N ALA A 780 7.74 -11.01 -39.22
CA ALA A 780 6.30 -11.18 -39.43
C ALA A 780 5.85 -12.63 -39.16
N VAL A 781 6.60 -13.62 -39.63
CA VAL A 781 6.36 -15.05 -39.37
C VAL A 781 6.46 -15.36 -37.88
N CYS A 782 7.47 -14.82 -37.19
CA CYS A 782 7.64 -14.99 -35.74
C CYS A 782 6.39 -14.53 -34.97
N LEU A 783 5.88 -13.33 -35.27
CA LEU A 783 4.67 -12.79 -34.64
C LEU A 783 3.40 -13.60 -34.96
N GLN A 784 3.30 -14.19 -36.15
CA GLN A 784 2.18 -15.04 -36.55
C GLN A 784 2.20 -16.42 -35.88
N LEU A 785 3.39 -17.01 -35.70
CA LEU A 785 3.56 -18.33 -35.09
C LEU A 785 3.47 -18.30 -33.55
N LEU A 786 3.87 -17.18 -32.92
CA LEU A 786 3.92 -17.01 -31.46
C LEU A 786 2.67 -17.53 -30.70
N PRO A 787 1.42 -17.31 -31.15
CA PRO A 787 0.24 -17.77 -30.41
C PRO A 787 0.09 -19.30 -30.32
N THR A 788 0.67 -20.05 -31.27
CA THR A 788 0.45 -21.49 -31.44
C THR A 788 1.73 -22.33 -31.41
N PHE A 789 2.91 -21.72 -31.30
CA PHE A 789 4.19 -22.43 -31.32
C PHE A 789 4.44 -23.22 -30.02
N ALA A 790 4.61 -24.53 -30.13
CA ALA A 790 4.74 -25.44 -28.98
C ALA A 790 6.13 -25.45 -28.34
N GLY A 791 7.18 -25.11 -29.10
CA GLY A 791 8.57 -25.10 -28.64
C GLY A 791 8.93 -23.88 -27.80
N THR A 792 10.22 -23.71 -27.51
CA THR A 792 10.78 -22.59 -26.73
C THR A 792 10.83 -21.29 -27.55
N LEU A 793 11.09 -20.15 -26.89
CA LEU A 793 11.23 -18.85 -27.57
C LEU A 793 12.41 -18.83 -28.57
N PRO A 794 13.62 -19.35 -28.24
CA PRO A 794 14.70 -19.48 -29.21
C PRO A 794 14.33 -20.37 -30.42
N GLU A 795 13.62 -21.48 -30.20
CA GLU A 795 13.16 -22.35 -31.29
C GLU A 795 12.17 -21.65 -32.21
N LEU A 796 11.25 -20.85 -31.66
CA LEU A 796 10.32 -20.01 -32.45
C LEU A 796 11.10 -19.04 -33.34
N ILE A 797 12.06 -18.32 -32.75
CA ILE A 797 12.88 -17.32 -33.42
C ILE A 797 13.70 -17.97 -34.56
N SER A 798 14.36 -19.09 -34.27
CA SER A 798 15.14 -19.85 -35.26
C SER A 798 14.26 -20.41 -36.39
N THR A 799 13.08 -20.95 -36.04
CA THR A 799 12.11 -21.47 -37.02
C THR A 799 11.59 -20.37 -37.92
N ALA A 800 11.26 -19.20 -37.37
CA ALA A 800 10.78 -18.07 -38.17
C ALA A 800 11.84 -17.60 -39.17
N GLY A 801 13.11 -17.52 -38.76
CA GLY A 801 14.23 -17.21 -39.65
C GLY A 801 14.45 -18.27 -40.73
N ALA A 802 14.29 -19.56 -40.41
CA ALA A 802 14.41 -20.64 -41.39
C ALA A 802 13.28 -20.62 -42.43
N VAL A 803 12.05 -20.35 -42.00
CA VAL A 803 10.86 -20.27 -42.87
C VAL A 803 10.93 -19.08 -43.81
N ALA A 804 11.49 -17.95 -43.39
CA ALA A 804 11.63 -16.78 -44.26
C ALA A 804 12.73 -16.94 -45.33
N ARG A 805 13.77 -17.75 -45.05
CA ARG A 805 14.89 -18.01 -45.98
C ARG A 805 14.62 -19.13 -47.00
N GLY A 806 13.59 -19.94 -46.79
CA GLY A 806 13.18 -21.03 -47.69
C GLY A 806 12.03 -20.61 -48.57
#